data_AF-A0A1F4U8Z6-F1
#
_entry.id   AF-A0A1F4U8Z6-F1
#
_cell.length_a   1.000
_cell.length_b   1.000
_cell.length_c   1.000
_cell.angle_alpha   90.00
_cell.angle_beta   90.00
_cell.angle_gamma   90.00
#
_symmetry.space_group_name_H-M   'P 1'
#
loop_
_entity.id
_entity.type
_entity.pdbx_description
1 polymer ?
#
loop_
_entity_poly.entity_id
_entity_poly.type
_entity_poly.pdbx_seq_one_letter_code
_entity_poly.pdbx_strand_id
1 'polypeptide(L)'
;MRILKIGILFVICHLTFVISSHGATWLDPSYKWKTIETPHFSIHYPKQLEEIAKGFAPEAEGIHNRLSPLFRHTPEWKTNVVLVDNYDYGNGMTTVIPNPLVILYVTDLGSNLSPYSYKEWLKYVFLHEYTHVLHLDTIEGGAQLTKLLFGRILFPNALSPRFIVEGLAVYMESHYGSGGRVFNPRFEAQMRVDILEKKLKTIEQASMTTIYWPGGNLSYIYGAYFIEYLAEKYGEEKLFRLSREYGDYILYDGIESCFRVIFGKKLADLWQDWLADLDKKYADYKTKEIVPTFTSSGYYNLQPAWSDNSDDLYYTHRDFGSYPLIRRLNLSSGKDTKVAELSAFDDSMSILKNRLLFSKPQYYNNFYYYKDLYLMDLASSKISRLTFGERTADPAFSPLEDEFVFTKLNQGGRSLWLYDLKAKIRRQIGDEDPSISYFAPVFSPDGKKIAAAKKSSGDQSIYLLDYTKGWEKKIADFGLCGNPFFSPDGEYLLFDSDRSGTGNIYAYRLSDQKIFQVTDVPGMAIMPKVSPDGKKLAYVNYSSRGYDIAVVPLDPLQWVEPDEKRYRPPAVADIKPLELSVSPKGYYPFPALLPKLWMPLSVVDENGRHTSIFTTSFDSLTHHAYEMQLSYDAKAERPIYEIYYANNQLFPQIFLEAIDFPVNYRWDNNSKIYWERYLSQAVYASFPKYALFSEYDSQAITCSFENINLNNITSLDALTAIPATGNVRGVGLGYSYSNSRTYAVSISPEDGIDLYLSSKFYSKALGSDYSFTNYSISSNQYLPTPVPHHILAFSETGFLSRGEQLSQSDFTWRYLTLRGYPTTYFSGSKGGKATLEYRFPVAYMENGLSYGLTFFDRAFGKFFFDVGGSTFGNVSNIYLSKSAGGEISLSTVNGFGYVPIVLTLGYAVGMDPGGEGKLYFGISSYGQKITKGGVPGDAKRSIVL
;
A
#
# COMPACT_ATOMS: atom_id res chain seq x y z
N MET A 1 35.89 -2.21 5.88
CA MET A 1 34.63 -2.86 5.47
C MET A 1 33.57 -2.97 6.58
N ARG A 2 33.85 -3.53 7.77
CA ARG A 2 32.85 -3.62 8.88
C ARG A 2 32.34 -2.25 9.40
N ILE A 3 33.21 -1.24 9.52
CA ILE A 3 32.84 0.12 9.95
C ILE A 3 31.98 0.84 8.88
N LEU A 4 32.23 0.56 7.59
CA LEU A 4 31.45 1.09 6.47
C LEU A 4 30.02 0.51 6.44
N LYS A 5 29.87 -0.79 6.77
CA LYS A 5 28.56 -1.46 6.87
C LYS A 5 27.69 -0.87 7.99
N ILE A 6 28.30 -0.51 9.12
CA ILE A 6 27.60 0.11 10.25
C ILE A 6 27.11 1.52 9.88
N GLY A 7 27.96 2.34 9.25
CA GLY A 7 27.57 3.68 8.80
C GLY A 7 26.43 3.70 7.78
N ILE A 8 26.41 2.75 6.85
CA ILE A 8 25.33 2.62 5.85
C ILE A 8 24.00 2.22 6.52
N LEU A 9 24.02 1.29 7.49
CA LEU A 9 22.82 0.89 8.24
C LEU A 9 22.22 2.09 9.02
N PHE A 10 23.08 2.92 9.62
CA PHE A 10 22.64 4.11 10.36
C PHE A 10 22.07 5.21 9.46
N VAL A 11 22.62 5.41 8.26
CA VAL A 11 22.05 6.32 7.24
C VAL A 11 20.70 5.79 6.76
N ILE A 12 20.55 4.48 6.57
CA ILE A 12 19.28 3.85 6.21
C ILE A 12 18.23 4.05 7.32
N CYS A 13 18.61 3.85 8.59
CA CYS A 13 17.73 4.12 9.73
C CYS A 13 17.30 5.59 9.80
N HIS A 14 18.21 6.54 9.55
CA HIS A 14 17.86 7.96 9.58
C HIS A 14 16.93 8.38 8.42
N LEU A 15 17.06 7.73 7.26
CA LEU A 15 16.16 7.93 6.12
C LEU A 15 14.80 7.24 6.30
N THR A 16 14.70 6.18 7.12
CA THR A 16 13.43 5.46 7.40
C THR A 16 12.48 6.16 8.38
N PHE A 17 12.99 7.03 9.26
CA PHE A 17 12.21 7.55 10.40
C PHE A 17 11.64 8.96 10.24
N VAL A 18 11.79 9.56 9.05
CA VAL A 18 11.18 10.87 8.80
C VAL A 18 9.67 10.65 8.74
N ILE A 19 8.97 11.17 9.74
CA ILE A 19 7.52 11.28 9.67
C ILE A 19 7.26 12.17 8.46
N SER A 20 6.70 11.58 7.39
CA SER A 20 6.20 12.38 6.28
C SER A 20 5.16 13.34 6.88
N SER A 21 5.54 14.59 7.09
CA SER A 21 4.75 15.69 7.65
C SER A 21 3.59 16.13 6.75
N HIS A 22 3.26 15.32 5.75
CA HIS A 22 2.11 15.42 4.87
C HIS A 22 1.17 14.21 5.09
N GLY A 23 1.08 13.71 6.32
CA GLY A 23 0.07 12.73 6.67
C GLY A 23 -1.26 13.46 6.77
N ALA A 24 -2.20 13.22 5.85
CA ALA A 24 -3.60 13.45 6.21
C ALA A 24 -3.99 12.43 7.27
N THR A 25 -4.87 12.87 8.15
CA THR A 25 -5.57 11.96 9.06
C THR A 25 -6.31 10.96 8.23
N TRP A 26 -5.94 9.69 8.39
CA TRP A 26 -6.67 8.59 7.78
C TRP A 26 -7.86 8.17 8.66
N LEU A 27 -7.93 8.66 9.91
CA LEU A 27 -9.02 8.44 10.86
C LEU A 27 -9.89 9.70 10.99
N ASP A 28 -11.20 9.50 11.17
CA ASP A 28 -12.14 10.60 11.37
C ASP A 28 -11.92 11.25 12.76
N PRO A 29 -11.56 12.55 12.82
CA PRO A 29 -11.27 13.25 14.07
C PRO A 29 -12.50 13.45 14.96
N SER A 30 -13.72 13.26 14.44
CA SER A 30 -14.96 13.32 15.22
C SER A 30 -15.17 12.09 16.13
N TYR A 31 -14.43 11.01 15.90
CA TYR A 31 -14.61 9.77 16.64
C TYR A 31 -14.13 9.88 18.09
N LYS A 32 -14.97 9.40 19.00
CA LYS A 32 -14.60 9.19 20.40
C LYS A 32 -14.01 7.79 20.56
N TRP A 33 -12.71 7.75 20.75
CA TRP A 33 -11.95 6.51 20.92
C TRP A 33 -12.00 5.99 22.34
N LYS A 34 -12.19 4.68 22.46
CA LYS A 34 -12.17 3.92 23.70
C LYS A 34 -11.05 2.89 23.68
N THR A 35 -10.72 2.35 24.85
CA THR A 35 -9.72 1.29 25.02
C THR A 35 -10.22 0.23 25.99
N ILE A 36 -10.10 -1.03 25.58
CA ILE A 36 -10.22 -2.20 26.46
C ILE A 36 -8.80 -2.67 26.79
N GLU A 37 -8.52 -2.78 28.08
CA GLU A 37 -7.24 -3.29 28.60
C GLU A 37 -7.41 -4.75 29.01
N THR A 38 -6.54 -5.61 28.49
CA THR A 38 -6.42 -7.03 28.87
C THR A 38 -5.01 -7.28 29.42
N PRO A 39 -4.66 -8.50 29.91
CA PRO A 39 -3.29 -8.78 30.34
C PRO A 39 -2.21 -8.43 29.30
N HIS A 40 -2.41 -8.75 28.02
CA HIS A 40 -1.39 -8.60 26.96
C HIS A 40 -1.73 -7.56 25.89
N PHE A 41 -2.95 -6.99 25.88
CA PHE A 41 -3.41 -6.10 24.83
C PHE A 41 -4.03 -4.80 25.36
N SER A 42 -3.84 -3.73 24.56
CA SER A 42 -4.58 -2.48 24.64
C SER A 42 -5.37 -2.33 23.34
N ILE A 43 -6.67 -2.63 23.38
CA ILE A 43 -7.53 -2.66 22.19
C ILE A 43 -8.25 -1.33 22.05
N HIS A 44 -7.86 -0.53 21.07
CA HIS A 44 -8.39 0.79 20.76
C HIS A 44 -9.43 0.72 19.64
N TYR A 45 -10.57 1.39 19.83
CA TYR A 45 -11.67 1.35 18.87
C TYR A 45 -12.55 2.61 18.99
N PRO A 46 -13.19 3.06 17.89
CA PRO A 46 -14.22 4.08 17.95
C PRO A 46 -15.49 3.52 18.59
N LYS A 47 -16.26 4.34 19.32
CA LYS A 47 -17.45 3.92 20.10
C LYS A 47 -18.43 3.01 19.34
N GLN A 48 -18.57 3.16 18.03
CA GLN A 48 -19.47 2.38 17.16
C GLN A 48 -19.06 0.90 17.06
N LEU A 49 -17.81 0.57 17.32
CA LEU A 49 -17.25 -0.79 17.29
C LEU A 49 -17.17 -1.44 18.69
N GLU A 50 -17.86 -0.88 19.69
CA GLU A 50 -17.73 -1.33 21.08
C GLU A 50 -18.09 -2.80 21.31
N GLU A 51 -19.19 -3.28 20.72
CA GLU A 51 -19.60 -4.68 20.88
C GLU A 51 -18.63 -5.64 20.18
N ILE A 52 -18.11 -5.26 19.01
CA ILE A 52 -17.07 -6.01 18.30
C ILE A 52 -15.79 -6.08 19.14
N ALA A 53 -15.36 -4.95 19.72
CA ALA A 53 -14.17 -4.90 20.58
C ALA A 53 -14.32 -5.73 21.86
N LYS A 54 -15.49 -5.72 22.50
CA LYS A 54 -15.79 -6.55 23.68
C LYS A 54 -15.76 -8.04 23.34
N GLY A 55 -16.34 -8.44 22.22
CA GLY A 55 -16.31 -9.83 21.76
C GLY A 55 -14.90 -10.29 21.36
N PHE A 56 -14.11 -9.39 20.77
CA PHE A 56 -12.75 -9.69 20.31
C PHE A 56 -11.71 -9.77 21.45
N ALA A 57 -11.86 -9.01 22.53
CA ALA A 57 -10.85 -8.96 23.61
C ALA A 57 -10.53 -10.32 24.27
N PRO A 58 -11.53 -11.15 24.66
CA PRO A 58 -11.32 -12.54 25.09
C PRO A 58 -10.58 -13.41 24.08
N GLU A 59 -10.87 -13.21 22.80
CA GLU A 59 -10.34 -14.01 21.70
C GLU A 59 -8.86 -13.69 21.43
N ALA A 60 -8.49 -12.41 21.53
CA ALA A 60 -7.10 -11.97 21.43
C ALA A 60 -6.22 -12.63 22.51
N GLU A 61 -6.71 -12.71 23.75
CA GLU A 61 -6.02 -13.41 24.84
C GLU A 61 -5.97 -14.93 24.63
N GLY A 62 -7.04 -15.53 24.08
CA GLY A 62 -7.03 -16.93 23.66
C GLY A 62 -5.93 -17.22 22.63
N ILE A 63 -5.79 -16.34 21.62
CA ILE A 63 -4.74 -16.41 20.60
C ILE A 63 -3.35 -16.23 21.23
N HIS A 64 -3.19 -15.29 22.17
CA HIS A 64 -1.93 -15.13 22.92
C HIS A 64 -1.51 -16.42 23.62
N ASN A 65 -2.41 -17.01 24.42
CA ASN A 65 -2.17 -18.23 25.18
C ASN A 65 -1.83 -19.43 24.27
N ARG A 66 -2.34 -19.43 23.04
CA ARG A 66 -2.05 -20.45 22.02
C ARG A 66 -0.66 -20.25 21.41
N LEU A 67 -0.32 -19.04 20.99
CA LEU A 67 0.85 -18.79 20.14
C LEU A 67 2.13 -18.44 20.92
N SER A 68 2.04 -17.62 21.98
CA SER A 68 3.21 -17.12 22.70
C SER A 68 4.14 -18.24 23.23
N PRO A 69 3.62 -19.37 23.77
CA PRO A 69 4.47 -20.49 24.20
C PRO A 69 5.29 -21.14 23.08
N LEU A 70 4.78 -21.14 21.84
CA LEU A 70 5.46 -21.74 20.68
C LEU A 70 6.70 -20.91 20.31
N PHE A 71 6.55 -19.59 20.26
CA PHE A 71 7.64 -18.64 20.01
C PHE A 71 8.58 -18.50 21.21
N ARG A 72 8.16 -18.93 22.41
CA ARG A 72 8.85 -18.67 23.69
C ARG A 72 9.14 -17.18 23.89
N HIS A 73 8.23 -16.36 23.41
CA HIS A 73 8.37 -14.92 23.41
C HIS A 73 7.05 -14.27 23.81
N THR A 74 7.14 -13.27 24.68
CA THR A 74 6.04 -12.39 25.05
C THR A 74 6.54 -10.96 24.89
N PRO A 75 5.85 -10.11 24.13
CA PRO A 75 6.22 -8.70 24.02
C PRO A 75 6.33 -8.06 25.40
N GLU A 76 7.40 -7.30 25.62
CA GLU A 76 7.68 -6.65 26.91
C GLU A 76 6.57 -5.67 27.33
N TRP A 77 5.92 -5.06 26.34
CA TRP A 77 4.77 -4.20 26.54
C TRP A 77 3.54 -4.78 25.86
N LYS A 78 2.38 -4.37 26.37
CA LYS A 78 1.10 -4.71 25.75
C LYS A 78 1.11 -4.35 24.27
N THR A 79 0.60 -5.26 23.47
CA THR A 79 0.42 -5.01 22.04
C THR A 79 -0.80 -4.12 21.85
N ASN A 80 -0.62 -3.00 21.19
CA ASN A 80 -1.72 -2.10 20.85
C ASN A 80 -2.47 -2.70 19.67
N VAL A 81 -3.80 -2.81 19.76
CA VAL A 81 -4.64 -3.30 18.67
C VAL A 81 -5.64 -2.22 18.31
N VAL A 82 -5.66 -1.75 17.06
CA VAL A 82 -6.57 -0.70 16.61
C VAL A 82 -7.59 -1.31 15.65
N LEU A 83 -8.87 -1.23 16.01
CA LEU A 83 -9.97 -1.68 15.15
C LEU A 83 -10.51 -0.51 14.33
N VAL A 84 -10.56 -0.67 13.00
CA VAL A 84 -11.03 0.37 12.06
C VAL A 84 -12.07 -0.16 11.07
N ASP A 85 -12.95 0.73 10.61
CA ASP A 85 -14.01 0.41 9.65
C ASP A 85 -14.17 1.49 8.57
N ASN A 86 -13.07 2.16 8.22
CA ASN A 86 -13.05 3.27 7.26
C ASN A 86 -12.72 2.86 5.82
N TYR A 87 -12.63 1.55 5.54
CA TYR A 87 -12.37 0.99 4.21
C TYR A 87 -13.27 -0.21 3.95
N ASP A 88 -13.59 -0.44 2.67
CA ASP A 88 -14.40 -1.58 2.22
C ASP A 88 -13.59 -2.81 1.79
N TYR A 89 -12.29 -2.80 2.09
CA TYR A 89 -11.37 -3.91 1.84
C TYR A 89 -10.83 -4.44 3.16
N GLY A 90 -10.90 -5.76 3.34
CA GLY A 90 -10.26 -6.41 4.47
C GLY A 90 -8.74 -6.35 4.38
N ASN A 91 -8.10 -6.04 5.50
CA ASN A 91 -6.65 -6.00 5.63
C ASN A 91 -6.23 -6.08 7.11
N GLY A 92 -4.97 -6.43 7.33
CA GLY A 92 -4.27 -6.34 8.62
C GLY A 92 -2.93 -5.67 8.40
N MET A 93 -2.43 -4.99 9.44
CA MET A 93 -1.09 -4.40 9.41
C MET A 93 -0.46 -4.50 10.79
N THR A 94 0.85 -4.78 10.82
CA THR A 94 1.61 -4.88 12.06
C THR A 94 2.91 -4.10 11.97
N THR A 95 3.30 -3.48 13.08
CA THR A 95 4.67 -3.00 13.31
C THR A 95 5.09 -3.32 14.74
N VAL A 96 6.39 -3.51 14.95
CA VAL A 96 7.01 -3.63 16.28
C VAL A 96 7.80 -2.37 16.66
N ILE A 97 7.89 -1.38 15.77
CA ILE A 97 8.68 -0.15 15.94
C ILE A 97 7.77 1.09 15.91
N PRO A 98 7.92 2.03 16.87
CA PRO A 98 8.61 1.87 18.15
C PRO A 98 7.78 1.06 19.15
N ASN A 99 6.47 0.94 18.90
CA ASN A 99 5.49 0.24 19.71
C ASN A 99 4.99 -1.01 18.97
N PRO A 100 4.79 -2.15 19.65
CA PRO A 100 3.99 -3.25 19.12
C PRO A 100 2.57 -2.75 18.83
N LEU A 101 2.20 -2.72 17.56
CA LEU A 101 0.94 -2.20 17.04
C LEU A 101 0.41 -3.12 15.96
N VAL A 102 -0.85 -3.52 16.10
CA VAL A 102 -1.64 -4.23 15.12
C VAL A 102 -2.84 -3.36 14.73
N ILE A 103 -3.06 -3.14 13.45
CA ILE A 103 -4.25 -2.45 12.92
C ILE A 103 -5.09 -3.49 12.18
N LEU A 104 -6.35 -3.65 12.61
CA LEU A 104 -7.29 -4.59 12.02
C LEU A 104 -8.47 -3.86 11.39
N TYR A 105 -8.75 -4.21 10.15
CA TYR A 105 -9.93 -3.75 9.44
C TYR A 105 -11.07 -4.69 9.79
N VAL A 106 -12.15 -4.16 10.36
CA VAL A 106 -13.33 -4.96 10.76
C VAL A 106 -14.04 -5.52 9.54
N THR A 107 -13.99 -4.79 8.43
CA THR A 107 -14.45 -5.27 7.14
C THR A 107 -13.62 -6.47 6.70
N ASP A 108 -14.29 -7.54 6.26
CA ASP A 108 -13.64 -8.73 5.76
C ASP A 108 -13.14 -8.57 4.30
N LEU A 109 -12.52 -9.59 3.74
CA LEU A 109 -11.84 -9.53 2.44
C LEU A 109 -12.75 -9.25 1.21
N GLY A 110 -14.07 -9.22 1.37
CA GLY A 110 -15.07 -8.77 0.39
C GLY A 110 -15.00 -9.20 -1.09
N SER A 111 -14.18 -10.18 -1.51
CA SER A 111 -13.91 -10.48 -2.92
C SER A 111 -14.33 -11.90 -3.33
N ASN A 112 -14.80 -12.00 -4.58
CA ASN A 112 -15.17 -13.24 -5.26
C ASN A 112 -13.97 -14.13 -5.63
N LEU A 113 -12.73 -13.61 -5.56
CA LEU A 113 -11.49 -14.31 -5.94
C LEU A 113 -10.94 -15.27 -4.88
N SER A 114 -11.25 -15.04 -3.62
CA SER A 114 -10.74 -15.83 -2.49
C SER A 114 -11.88 -16.17 -1.56
N PRO A 115 -12.82 -17.03 -1.96
CA PRO A 115 -13.81 -17.50 -1.02
C PRO A 115 -13.09 -18.13 0.17
N TYR A 116 -13.63 -17.80 1.33
CA TYR A 116 -12.89 -17.77 2.57
C TYR A 116 -12.76 -19.13 3.21
N SER A 117 -11.54 -19.58 3.41
CA SER A 117 -11.22 -20.69 4.32
C SER A 117 -11.06 -20.20 5.77
N TYR A 118 -11.88 -19.25 6.23
CA TYR A 118 -11.91 -18.82 7.64
C TYR A 118 -13.33 -18.85 8.19
N LYS A 119 -13.48 -19.29 9.45
CA LYS A 119 -14.76 -19.21 10.17
C LYS A 119 -15.09 -17.78 10.59
N GLU A 120 -14.13 -17.09 11.21
CA GLU A 120 -14.29 -15.74 11.78
C GLU A 120 -13.15 -14.83 11.32
N TRP A 121 -13.49 -13.71 10.66
CA TRP A 121 -12.51 -12.82 10.04
C TRP A 121 -11.51 -12.24 11.03
N LEU A 122 -11.99 -11.58 12.09
CA LEU A 122 -11.13 -10.88 13.05
C LEU A 122 -10.14 -11.81 13.76
N LYS A 123 -10.55 -13.03 14.10
CA LYS A 123 -9.65 -14.05 14.68
C LYS A 123 -8.56 -14.45 13.70
N TYR A 124 -8.96 -14.75 12.46
CA TYR A 124 -8.04 -15.16 11.40
C TYR A 124 -6.99 -14.09 11.12
N VAL A 125 -7.42 -12.84 10.87
CA VAL A 125 -6.48 -11.76 10.58
C VAL A 125 -5.64 -11.40 11.80
N PHE A 126 -6.21 -11.40 13.02
CA PHE A 126 -5.41 -11.12 14.22
C PHE A 126 -4.38 -12.19 14.50
N LEU A 127 -4.68 -13.47 14.28
CA LEU A 127 -3.71 -14.55 14.44
C LEU A 127 -2.52 -14.35 13.49
N HIS A 128 -2.79 -14.00 12.22
CA HIS A 128 -1.76 -13.65 11.24
C HIS A 128 -0.89 -12.48 11.73
N GLU A 129 -1.53 -11.36 12.06
CA GLU A 129 -0.84 -10.13 12.47
C GLU A 129 -0.08 -10.29 13.79
N TYR A 130 -0.66 -11.01 14.76
CA TYR A 130 -0.02 -11.27 16.05
C TYR A 130 1.17 -12.22 15.93
N THR A 131 1.16 -13.11 14.93
CA THR A 131 2.34 -13.91 14.58
C THR A 131 3.51 -13.02 14.20
N HIS A 132 3.28 -11.95 13.42
CA HIS A 132 4.32 -10.96 13.11
C HIS A 132 4.84 -10.28 14.38
N VAL A 133 3.97 -9.92 15.33
CA VAL A 133 4.43 -9.35 16.61
C VAL A 133 5.36 -10.33 17.33
N LEU A 134 4.96 -11.59 17.50
CA LEU A 134 5.77 -12.59 18.22
C LEU A 134 7.09 -12.90 17.51
N HIS A 135 7.08 -13.00 16.19
CA HIS A 135 8.26 -13.27 15.38
C HIS A 135 9.21 -12.07 15.34
N LEU A 136 8.73 -10.90 14.92
CA LEU A 136 9.57 -9.74 14.65
C LEU A 136 10.10 -9.09 15.94
N ASP A 137 9.35 -9.17 17.05
CA ASP A 137 9.78 -8.62 18.35
C ASP A 137 10.82 -9.49 19.07
N THR A 138 11.04 -10.73 18.62
CA THR A 138 12.02 -11.65 19.22
C THR A 138 13.45 -11.11 19.03
N ILE A 139 14.11 -10.78 20.14
CA ILE A 139 15.51 -10.33 20.20
C ILE A 139 16.24 -11.16 21.27
N GLU A 140 17.29 -11.88 20.86
CA GLU A 140 18.09 -12.73 21.74
C GLU A 140 19.58 -12.35 21.70
N GLY A 141 20.35 -12.96 22.60
CA GLY A 141 21.82 -12.87 22.67
C GLY A 141 22.42 -11.47 22.45
N GLY A 142 23.35 -11.36 21.51
CA GLY A 142 24.10 -10.14 21.21
C GLY A 142 23.24 -8.97 20.74
N ALA A 143 22.12 -9.24 20.05
CA ALA A 143 21.20 -8.18 19.65
C ALA A 143 20.52 -7.50 20.85
N GLN A 144 20.39 -8.16 22.00
CA GLN A 144 19.90 -7.52 23.23
C GLN A 144 20.77 -6.33 23.67
N LEU A 145 22.06 -6.34 23.37
CA LEU A 145 22.94 -5.18 23.63
C LEU A 145 22.51 -3.96 22.81
N THR A 146 22.06 -4.14 21.57
CA THR A 146 21.57 -3.03 20.76
C THR A 146 20.26 -2.48 21.31
N LYS A 147 19.35 -3.36 21.76
CA LYS A 147 18.13 -2.95 22.47
C LYS A 147 18.43 -2.19 23.76
N LEU A 148 19.43 -2.63 24.52
CA LEU A 148 19.87 -1.97 25.75
C LEU A 148 20.46 -0.57 25.49
N LEU A 149 21.29 -0.42 24.45
CA LEU A 149 22.00 0.83 24.15
C LEU A 149 21.13 1.86 23.42
N PHE A 150 20.27 1.40 22.51
CA PHE A 150 19.57 2.27 21.55
C PHE A 150 18.03 2.12 21.62
N GLY A 151 17.53 1.29 22.52
CA GLY A 151 16.11 0.96 22.58
C GLY A 151 15.65 0.15 21.38
N ARG A 152 14.39 0.30 20.99
CA ARG A 152 13.72 -0.50 19.96
C ARG A 152 14.00 0.00 18.55
N ILE A 153 15.25 -0.10 18.14
CA ILE A 153 15.71 0.36 16.81
C ILE A 153 16.03 -0.78 15.84
N LEU A 154 16.60 -1.88 16.34
CA LEU A 154 17.07 -2.98 15.52
C LEU A 154 16.39 -4.28 15.97
N PHE A 155 15.63 -4.86 15.06
CA PHE A 155 14.93 -6.13 15.23
C PHE A 155 15.47 -7.08 14.16
N PRO A 156 16.34 -8.05 14.51
CA PRO A 156 16.97 -8.92 13.51
C PRO A 156 15.94 -9.64 12.64
N ASN A 157 14.87 -10.16 13.24
CA ASN A 157 13.79 -10.83 12.50
C ASN A 157 13.03 -9.90 11.53
N ALA A 158 13.04 -8.57 11.73
CA ALA A 158 12.49 -7.61 10.77
C ALA A 158 13.37 -7.44 9.51
N LEU A 159 14.60 -7.97 9.53
CA LEU A 159 15.50 -8.08 8.38
C LEU A 159 15.41 -9.45 7.69
N SER A 160 14.49 -10.32 8.11
CA SER A 160 14.29 -11.62 7.46
C SER A 160 13.74 -11.44 6.05
N PRO A 161 14.10 -12.32 5.09
CA PRO A 161 13.47 -12.37 3.78
C PRO A 161 11.94 -12.39 3.89
N ARG A 162 11.24 -11.63 3.03
CA ARG A 162 9.80 -11.44 3.14
C ARG A 162 9.00 -12.76 3.12
N PHE A 163 9.42 -13.75 2.33
CA PHE A 163 8.74 -15.06 2.31
C PHE A 163 8.83 -15.81 3.64
N ILE A 164 9.86 -15.57 4.48
CA ILE A 164 9.94 -16.18 5.82
C ILE A 164 8.95 -15.49 6.74
N VAL A 165 8.90 -14.15 6.70
CA VAL A 165 7.99 -13.34 7.54
C VAL A 165 6.53 -13.66 7.22
N GLU A 166 6.13 -13.53 5.95
CA GLU A 166 4.75 -13.79 5.52
C GLU A 166 4.42 -15.28 5.56
N GLY A 167 5.36 -16.15 5.16
CA GLY A 167 5.16 -17.59 5.13
C GLY A 167 4.92 -18.19 6.51
N LEU A 168 5.67 -17.74 7.53
CA LEU A 168 5.45 -18.17 8.90
C LEU A 168 4.06 -17.74 9.40
N ALA A 169 3.64 -16.50 9.14
CA ALA A 169 2.32 -16.03 9.53
C ALA A 169 1.17 -16.79 8.83
N VAL A 170 1.33 -17.15 7.54
CA VAL A 170 0.38 -18.00 6.80
C VAL A 170 0.35 -19.44 7.32
N TYR A 171 1.49 -19.97 7.72
CA TYR A 171 1.58 -21.29 8.36
C TYR A 171 0.83 -21.26 9.70
N MET A 172 1.10 -20.26 10.55
CA MET A 172 0.48 -20.14 11.87
C MET A 172 -1.04 -19.97 11.78
N GLU A 173 -1.56 -19.09 10.91
CA GLU A 173 -3.01 -18.94 10.74
C GLU A 173 -3.68 -20.24 10.32
N SER A 174 -3.01 -21.07 9.50
CA SER A 174 -3.58 -22.29 8.96
C SER A 174 -3.58 -23.44 9.96
N HIS A 175 -2.48 -23.65 10.69
CA HIS A 175 -2.33 -24.77 11.62
C HIS A 175 -2.85 -24.49 13.03
N TYR A 176 -2.95 -23.22 13.42
CA TYR A 176 -3.37 -22.81 14.76
C TYR A 176 -4.67 -22.00 14.77
N GLY A 177 -5.20 -21.64 13.60
CA GLY A 177 -6.50 -21.02 13.43
C GLY A 177 -7.57 -21.98 12.89
N SER A 178 -8.84 -21.58 13.00
CA SER A 178 -9.97 -22.35 12.47
C SER A 178 -10.14 -22.12 10.96
N GLY A 179 -9.18 -22.63 10.19
CA GLY A 179 -9.03 -22.48 8.74
C GLY A 179 -7.76 -21.72 8.34
N GLY A 180 -7.48 -21.52 7.06
CA GLY A 180 -6.34 -20.73 6.61
C GLY A 180 -5.94 -20.96 5.16
N ARG A 181 -4.92 -20.23 4.69
CA ARG A 181 -4.52 -20.25 3.27
C ARG A 181 -3.79 -21.52 2.86
N VAL A 182 -2.99 -22.17 3.72
CA VAL A 182 -2.28 -23.42 3.37
C VAL A 182 -3.26 -24.51 2.94
N PHE A 183 -4.39 -24.61 3.65
CA PHE A 183 -5.46 -25.57 3.40
C PHE A 183 -6.55 -25.05 2.46
N ASN A 184 -6.31 -23.97 1.71
CA ASN A 184 -7.24 -23.47 0.73
C ASN A 184 -6.89 -24.08 -0.65
N PRO A 185 -7.79 -24.88 -1.27
CA PRO A 185 -7.48 -25.52 -2.55
C PRO A 185 -7.19 -24.53 -3.69
N ARG A 186 -7.78 -23.33 -3.65
CA ARG A 186 -7.51 -22.26 -4.61
C ARG A 186 -6.13 -21.63 -4.39
N PHE A 187 -5.64 -21.58 -3.16
CA PHE A 187 -4.27 -21.14 -2.85
C PHE A 187 -3.25 -22.18 -3.32
N GLU A 188 -3.54 -23.47 -3.12
CA GLU A 188 -2.71 -24.58 -3.61
C GLU A 188 -2.63 -24.62 -5.14
N ALA A 189 -3.75 -24.34 -5.82
CA ALA A 189 -3.79 -24.26 -7.28
C ALA A 189 -2.77 -23.26 -7.86
N GLN A 190 -2.47 -22.17 -7.15
CA GLN A 190 -1.50 -21.17 -7.61
C GLN A 190 -0.07 -21.72 -7.66
N MET A 191 0.34 -22.46 -6.64
CA MET A 191 1.64 -23.13 -6.62
C MET A 191 1.72 -24.26 -7.66
N ARG A 192 0.64 -25.04 -7.77
CA ARG A 192 0.53 -26.17 -8.70
C ARG A 192 0.73 -25.73 -10.16
N VAL A 193 0.09 -24.65 -10.62
CA VAL A 193 0.23 -24.23 -12.04
C VAL A 193 1.63 -23.70 -12.36
N ASP A 194 2.30 -23.01 -11.44
CA ASP A 194 3.69 -22.56 -11.65
C ASP A 194 4.63 -23.74 -11.91
N ILE A 195 4.39 -24.88 -11.25
CA ILE A 195 5.15 -26.12 -11.45
C ILE A 195 4.82 -26.75 -12.79
N LEU A 196 3.53 -26.94 -13.09
CA LEU A 196 3.07 -27.57 -14.32
C LEU A 196 3.52 -26.80 -15.57
N GLU A 197 3.52 -25.47 -15.52
CA GLU A 197 3.94 -24.59 -16.61
C GLU A 197 5.45 -24.30 -16.60
N LYS A 198 6.22 -24.83 -15.63
CA LYS A 198 7.66 -24.58 -15.45
C LYS A 198 8.00 -23.08 -15.33
N LYS A 199 7.19 -22.35 -14.57
CA LYS A 199 7.28 -20.91 -14.29
C LYS A 199 7.55 -20.61 -12.81
N LEU A 200 8.24 -21.53 -12.14
CA LEU A 200 8.69 -21.42 -10.75
C LEU A 200 9.47 -20.11 -10.49
N LYS A 201 9.19 -19.46 -9.36
CA LYS A 201 9.89 -18.24 -8.95
C LYS A 201 11.15 -18.54 -8.16
N THR A 202 12.12 -17.63 -8.25
CA THR A 202 13.35 -17.73 -7.47
C THR A 202 13.14 -17.29 -6.03
N ILE A 203 14.09 -17.64 -5.17
CA ILE A 203 14.09 -17.21 -3.77
C ILE A 203 14.23 -15.67 -3.65
N GLU A 204 14.96 -15.01 -4.55
CA GLU A 204 15.11 -13.56 -4.57
C GLU A 204 13.77 -12.89 -4.87
N GLN A 205 13.03 -13.39 -5.86
CA GLN A 205 11.68 -12.89 -6.17
C GLN A 205 10.75 -13.06 -4.96
N ALA A 206 10.79 -14.20 -4.28
CA ALA A 206 9.98 -14.45 -3.08
C ALA A 206 10.38 -13.56 -1.88
N SER A 207 11.61 -13.05 -1.87
CA SER A 207 12.16 -12.22 -0.79
C SER A 207 11.80 -10.74 -0.90
N MET A 208 11.25 -10.28 -2.03
CA MET A 208 10.89 -8.88 -2.28
C MET A 208 9.45 -8.73 -2.81
N THR A 209 8.98 -7.49 -2.94
CA THR A 209 7.74 -7.22 -3.69
C THR A 209 8.04 -7.25 -5.18
N THR A 210 7.39 -8.15 -5.92
CA THR A 210 7.62 -8.34 -7.37
C THR A 210 6.51 -7.69 -8.23
N ILE A 211 6.88 -7.23 -9.43
CA ILE A 211 6.00 -6.82 -10.52
C ILE A 211 5.61 -7.99 -11.45
N TYR A 212 6.06 -9.21 -11.19
CA TYR A 212 5.58 -10.41 -11.90
C TYR A 212 4.48 -11.08 -11.09
N TRP A 213 3.52 -11.68 -11.80
CA TRP A 213 2.45 -12.46 -11.17
C TRP A 213 3.02 -13.57 -10.25
N PRO A 214 2.48 -13.80 -9.04
CA PRO A 214 1.29 -13.22 -8.41
C PRO A 214 1.53 -11.92 -7.60
N GLY A 215 2.59 -11.19 -7.91
CA GLY A 215 2.90 -9.91 -7.29
C GLY A 215 3.25 -10.07 -5.81
N GLY A 216 2.71 -9.17 -4.98
CA GLY A 216 2.89 -9.22 -3.52
C GLY A 216 2.38 -10.50 -2.85
N ASN A 217 1.54 -11.31 -3.51
CA ASN A 217 1.10 -12.61 -2.96
C ASN A 217 2.20 -13.67 -3.02
N LEU A 218 3.29 -13.44 -3.77
CA LEU A 218 4.35 -14.43 -3.94
C LEU A 218 4.97 -14.86 -2.61
N SER A 219 5.31 -13.91 -1.73
CA SER A 219 5.88 -14.18 -0.42
C SER A 219 4.93 -14.98 0.48
N TYR A 220 3.62 -14.82 0.32
CA TYR A 220 2.63 -15.60 1.06
C TYR A 220 2.54 -17.03 0.53
N ILE A 221 2.47 -17.21 -0.80
CA ILE A 221 2.28 -18.53 -1.42
C ILE A 221 3.54 -19.37 -1.28
N TYR A 222 4.66 -18.89 -1.82
CA TYR A 222 5.92 -19.62 -1.78
C TYR A 222 6.45 -19.73 -0.36
N GLY A 223 6.31 -18.65 0.44
CA GLY A 223 6.71 -18.66 1.84
C GLY A 223 5.96 -19.72 2.64
N ALA A 224 4.63 -19.76 2.55
CA ALA A 224 3.83 -20.71 3.33
C ALA A 224 4.18 -22.17 3.00
N TYR A 225 4.22 -22.52 1.71
CA TYR A 225 4.52 -23.91 1.30
C TYR A 225 5.98 -24.31 1.54
N PHE A 226 6.92 -23.37 1.54
CA PHE A 226 8.29 -23.64 1.94
C PHE A 226 8.41 -23.83 3.46
N ILE A 227 7.72 -23.01 4.26
CA ILE A 227 7.67 -23.17 5.72
C ILE A 227 6.99 -24.48 6.11
N GLU A 228 5.88 -24.84 5.44
CA GLU A 228 5.21 -26.14 5.58
C GLU A 228 6.20 -27.29 5.35
N TYR A 229 6.93 -27.24 4.23
CA TYR A 229 7.94 -28.23 3.90
C TYR A 229 9.03 -28.36 4.98
N LEU A 230 9.48 -27.24 5.52
CA LEU A 230 10.47 -27.25 6.60
C LEU A 230 9.90 -27.89 7.87
N ALA A 231 8.66 -27.58 8.24
CA ALA A 231 7.97 -28.19 9.38
C ALA A 231 7.83 -29.70 9.21
N GLU A 232 7.28 -30.15 8.07
CA GLU A 232 7.03 -31.57 7.79
C GLU A 232 8.32 -32.40 7.75
N LYS A 233 9.37 -31.88 7.10
CA LYS A 233 10.60 -32.65 6.85
C LYS A 233 11.61 -32.58 7.99
N TYR A 234 11.66 -31.46 8.71
CA TYR A 234 12.70 -31.22 9.70
C TYR A 234 12.19 -31.06 11.13
N GLY A 235 10.88 -30.92 11.34
CA GLY A 235 10.26 -30.67 12.64
C GLY A 235 9.84 -29.22 12.82
N GLU A 236 8.61 -29.00 13.25
CA GLU A 236 8.02 -27.67 13.47
C GLU A 236 8.78 -26.85 14.52
N GLU A 237 9.38 -27.50 15.53
CA GLU A 237 10.14 -26.82 16.58
C GLU A 237 11.32 -26.02 16.04
N LYS A 238 11.84 -26.41 14.86
CA LYS A 238 12.94 -25.71 14.19
C LYS A 238 12.52 -24.39 13.57
N LEU A 239 11.24 -24.22 13.21
CA LEU A 239 10.72 -22.94 12.74
C LEU A 239 10.80 -21.88 13.85
N PHE A 240 10.37 -22.24 15.05
CA PHE A 240 10.44 -21.34 16.21
C PHE A 240 11.89 -21.13 16.68
N ARG A 241 12.74 -22.15 16.56
CA ARG A 241 14.18 -22.00 16.78
C ARG A 241 14.81 -21.01 15.80
N LEU A 242 14.41 -21.00 14.53
CA LEU A 242 14.92 -20.06 13.52
C LEU A 242 14.69 -18.60 13.93
N SER A 243 13.48 -18.26 14.38
CA SER A 243 13.16 -16.92 14.90
C SER A 243 14.10 -16.50 16.04
N ARG A 244 14.34 -17.39 17.01
CA ARG A 244 15.18 -17.12 18.17
C ARG A 244 16.66 -16.99 17.82
N GLU A 245 17.17 -17.93 17.03
CA GLU A 245 18.58 -17.94 16.60
C GLU A 245 18.90 -16.74 15.71
N TYR A 246 18.00 -16.36 14.79
CA TYR A 246 18.23 -15.15 13.99
C TYR A 246 18.09 -13.88 14.82
N GLY A 247 17.25 -13.91 15.86
CA GLY A 247 17.13 -12.88 16.89
C GLY A 247 18.43 -12.55 17.64
N ASP A 248 19.47 -13.39 17.57
CA ASP A 248 20.81 -13.14 18.15
C ASP A 248 21.70 -12.23 17.27
N TYR A 249 21.42 -12.15 15.96
CA TYR A 249 22.33 -11.52 15.01
C TYR A 249 22.16 -10.00 14.94
N ILE A 250 23.26 -9.26 15.18
CA ILE A 250 23.32 -7.80 14.98
C ILE A 250 23.45 -7.44 13.48
N LEU A 251 23.88 -8.38 12.63
CA LEU A 251 24.16 -8.17 11.20
C LEU A 251 23.52 -9.26 10.32
N TYR A 252 23.15 -8.87 9.08
CA TYR A 252 22.33 -9.63 8.14
C TYR A 252 22.87 -10.99 7.66
N ASP A 253 24.19 -11.26 7.72
CA ASP A 253 24.79 -12.52 7.25
C ASP A 253 24.34 -13.75 8.11
N GLY A 254 23.56 -13.51 9.16
CA GLY A 254 23.07 -14.51 10.10
C GLY A 254 22.09 -15.52 9.49
N ILE A 255 21.20 -15.11 8.58
CA ILE A 255 20.08 -15.99 8.17
C ILE A 255 20.58 -17.29 7.50
N GLU A 256 21.52 -17.18 6.57
CA GLU A 256 22.15 -18.33 5.91
C GLU A 256 22.90 -19.23 6.91
N SER A 257 23.50 -18.63 7.94
CA SER A 257 24.16 -19.36 9.02
C SER A 257 23.15 -20.10 9.89
N CYS A 258 22.03 -19.46 10.24
CA CYS A 258 20.92 -20.08 10.97
C CYS A 258 20.39 -21.30 10.21
N PHE A 259 20.18 -21.18 8.89
CA PHE A 259 19.68 -22.31 8.09
C PHE A 259 20.64 -23.50 8.13
N ARG A 260 21.95 -23.27 8.01
CA ARG A 260 22.96 -24.34 8.11
C ARG A 260 22.98 -24.98 9.48
N VAL A 261 22.88 -24.20 10.55
CA VAL A 261 22.93 -24.69 11.93
C VAL A 261 21.66 -25.47 12.30
N ILE A 262 20.50 -25.02 11.84
CA ILE A 262 19.20 -25.56 12.25
C ILE A 262 18.75 -26.73 11.36
N PHE A 263 18.90 -26.57 10.04
CA PHE A 263 18.43 -27.54 9.04
C PHE A 263 19.57 -28.35 8.40
N GLY A 264 20.84 -28.04 8.71
CA GLY A 264 22.01 -28.77 8.19
C GLY A 264 22.38 -28.44 6.74
N LYS A 265 21.69 -27.49 6.11
CA LYS A 265 21.86 -27.12 4.70
C LYS A 265 21.74 -25.61 4.50
N LYS A 266 22.24 -25.12 3.36
CA LYS A 266 22.03 -23.74 2.93
C LYS A 266 20.57 -23.50 2.61
N LEU A 267 20.12 -22.26 2.76
CA LEU A 267 18.75 -21.89 2.41
C LEU A 267 18.45 -22.16 0.92
N ALA A 268 19.38 -21.82 0.03
CA ALA A 268 19.24 -22.06 -1.41
C ALA A 268 19.10 -23.56 -1.77
N ASP A 269 19.88 -24.42 -1.10
CA ASP A 269 19.85 -25.86 -1.34
C ASP A 269 18.50 -26.45 -0.86
N LEU A 270 18.01 -26.00 0.30
CA LEU A 270 16.70 -26.40 0.82
C LEU A 270 15.56 -25.95 -0.09
N TRP A 271 15.67 -24.74 -0.66
CA TRP A 271 14.71 -24.24 -1.63
C TRP A 271 14.65 -25.13 -2.88
N GLN A 272 15.80 -25.53 -3.42
CA GLN A 272 15.85 -26.43 -4.59
C GLN A 272 15.32 -27.83 -4.25
N ASP A 273 15.66 -28.37 -3.08
CA ASP A 273 15.12 -29.65 -2.60
C ASP A 273 13.58 -29.61 -2.50
N TRP A 274 13.04 -28.50 -1.97
CA TRP A 274 11.61 -28.28 -1.86
C TRP A 274 10.92 -28.21 -3.23
N LEU A 275 11.47 -27.44 -4.18
CA LEU A 275 10.94 -27.36 -5.54
C LEU A 275 10.92 -28.73 -6.23
N ALA A 276 11.95 -29.55 -6.02
CA ALA A 276 12.00 -30.92 -6.53
C ALA A 276 10.95 -31.85 -5.89
N ASP A 277 10.67 -31.68 -4.60
CA ASP A 277 9.62 -32.43 -3.91
C ASP A 277 8.22 -31.99 -4.36
N LEU A 278 8.00 -30.72 -4.68
CA LEU A 278 6.74 -30.24 -5.25
C LEU A 278 6.49 -30.75 -6.69
N ASP A 279 7.52 -30.86 -7.54
CA ASP A 279 7.36 -31.43 -8.89
C ASP A 279 6.87 -32.90 -8.85
N LYS A 280 7.31 -33.65 -7.84
CA LYS A 280 6.80 -35.01 -7.57
C LYS A 280 5.38 -34.98 -7.06
N LYS A 281 5.05 -34.09 -6.11
CA LYS A 281 3.71 -33.96 -5.51
C LYS A 281 2.63 -33.72 -6.55
N TYR A 282 2.91 -32.93 -7.60
CA TYR A 282 1.93 -32.56 -8.62
C TYR A 282 2.07 -33.34 -9.94
N ALA A 283 2.80 -34.46 -9.96
CA ALA A 283 3.03 -35.25 -11.17
C ALA A 283 1.72 -35.70 -11.85
N ASP A 284 0.71 -36.09 -11.06
CA ASP A 284 -0.58 -36.59 -11.56
C ASP A 284 -1.42 -35.52 -12.27
N TYR A 285 -1.12 -34.23 -12.07
CA TYR A 285 -1.82 -33.14 -12.75
C TYR A 285 -1.24 -32.83 -14.15
N LYS A 286 -0.09 -33.40 -14.50
CA LYS A 286 0.59 -33.16 -15.80
C LYS A 286 -0.21 -33.68 -17.00
N THR A 287 -1.18 -34.57 -16.79
CA THR A 287 -2.02 -35.14 -17.85
C THR A 287 -3.30 -34.35 -18.10
N LYS A 288 -3.61 -33.31 -17.30
CA LYS A 288 -4.81 -32.49 -17.51
C LYS A 288 -4.62 -31.50 -18.67
N GLU A 289 -5.64 -31.34 -19.47
CA GLU A 289 -5.63 -30.43 -20.62
C GLU A 289 -5.59 -28.97 -20.17
N ILE A 290 -4.77 -28.16 -20.84
CA ILE A 290 -4.72 -26.71 -20.64
C ILE A 290 -5.79 -26.08 -21.53
N VAL A 291 -6.75 -25.40 -20.91
CA VAL A 291 -7.84 -24.75 -21.66
C VAL A 291 -7.33 -23.46 -22.33
N PRO A 292 -7.50 -23.30 -23.65
CA PRO A 292 -7.19 -22.06 -24.34
C PRO A 292 -8.02 -20.87 -23.80
N THR A 293 -7.38 -19.72 -23.63
CA THR A 293 -8.02 -18.48 -23.19
C THR A 293 -8.12 -17.48 -24.33
N PHE A 294 -9.13 -16.62 -24.29
CA PHE A 294 -9.29 -15.52 -25.25
C PHE A 294 -8.46 -14.30 -24.87
N THR A 295 -8.36 -13.98 -23.57
CA THR A 295 -7.38 -13.02 -23.08
C THR A 295 -6.05 -13.72 -22.83
N SER A 296 -4.96 -12.95 -22.88
CA SER A 296 -3.60 -13.49 -22.70
C SER A 296 -2.66 -12.58 -21.92
N SER A 297 -3.18 -11.49 -21.34
CA SER A 297 -2.41 -10.55 -20.54
C SER A 297 -2.02 -11.14 -19.18
N GLY A 298 -2.76 -12.13 -18.68
CA GLY A 298 -2.61 -12.62 -17.31
C GLY A 298 -3.04 -11.56 -16.28
N TYR A 299 -2.40 -11.56 -15.12
CA TYR A 299 -2.76 -10.73 -13.97
C TYR A 299 -4.22 -10.91 -13.56
N TYR A 300 -5.05 -9.84 -13.52
CA TYR A 300 -6.46 -9.95 -13.20
C TYR A 300 -7.31 -9.59 -14.43
N ASN A 301 -7.89 -10.59 -15.09
CA ASN A 301 -9.01 -10.41 -16.02
C ASN A 301 -10.24 -11.14 -15.45
N LEU A 302 -11.18 -10.39 -14.87
CA LEU A 302 -12.25 -10.94 -14.03
C LEU A 302 -13.63 -10.51 -14.48
N GLN A 303 -14.63 -11.13 -13.83
CA GLN A 303 -16.05 -10.82 -13.96
C GLN A 303 -16.50 -10.70 -15.42
N PRO A 304 -16.37 -11.75 -16.24
CA PRO A 304 -16.93 -11.71 -17.58
C PRO A 304 -18.42 -11.30 -17.53
N ALA A 305 -18.90 -10.58 -18.54
CA ALA A 305 -20.29 -10.17 -18.65
C ALA A 305 -20.69 -10.02 -20.11
N TRP A 306 -21.62 -10.86 -20.57
CA TRP A 306 -22.05 -10.88 -21.96
C TRP A 306 -22.95 -9.71 -22.31
N SER A 307 -22.72 -9.09 -23.47
CA SER A 307 -23.76 -8.27 -24.09
C SER A 307 -24.86 -9.14 -24.69
N ASP A 308 -26.01 -8.54 -25.02
CA ASP A 308 -27.18 -9.23 -25.58
C ASP A 308 -26.91 -10.00 -26.89
N ASN A 309 -25.82 -9.72 -27.62
CA ASN A 309 -25.54 -10.31 -28.93
C ASN A 309 -24.70 -11.62 -28.91
N SER A 310 -24.27 -12.10 -27.73
CA SER A 310 -23.45 -13.32 -27.57
C SER A 310 -22.09 -13.33 -28.32
N ASP A 311 -21.63 -12.17 -28.79
CA ASP A 311 -20.35 -11.97 -29.47
C ASP A 311 -19.44 -10.96 -28.75
N ASP A 312 -20.03 -10.01 -28.02
CA ASP A 312 -19.29 -9.09 -27.16
C ASP A 312 -19.33 -9.52 -25.69
N LEU A 313 -18.15 -9.54 -25.08
CA LEU A 313 -17.92 -9.85 -23.69
C LEU A 313 -17.19 -8.69 -23.01
N TYR A 314 -17.72 -8.22 -21.89
CA TYR A 314 -17.09 -7.21 -21.05
C TYR A 314 -16.37 -7.89 -19.90
N TYR A 315 -15.29 -7.27 -19.42
CA TYR A 315 -14.56 -7.77 -18.25
C TYR A 315 -13.80 -6.67 -17.52
N THR A 316 -13.51 -6.89 -16.24
CA THR A 316 -12.64 -6.02 -15.45
C THR A 316 -11.19 -6.46 -15.60
N HIS A 317 -10.27 -5.50 -15.72
CA HIS A 317 -8.86 -5.74 -15.98
C HIS A 317 -7.99 -4.97 -14.99
N ARG A 318 -6.98 -5.63 -14.44
CA ARG A 318 -5.90 -4.98 -13.69
C ARG A 318 -4.59 -5.71 -13.92
N ASP A 319 -3.59 -4.93 -14.28
CA ASP A 319 -2.19 -5.32 -14.32
C ASP A 319 -1.35 -4.34 -13.47
N PHE A 320 -0.04 -4.31 -13.72
CA PHE A 320 0.90 -3.39 -13.07
C PHE A 320 1.36 -2.24 -13.97
N GLY A 321 0.89 -2.19 -15.21
CA GLY A 321 1.22 -1.18 -16.22
C GLY A 321 0.16 -0.10 -16.38
N SER A 322 -1.06 -0.28 -15.85
CA SER A 322 -2.10 0.74 -15.90
C SER A 322 -2.96 0.80 -14.63
N TYR A 323 -3.82 1.83 -14.54
CA TYR A 323 -4.96 1.77 -13.64
C TYR A 323 -5.92 0.65 -14.06
N PRO A 324 -6.74 0.14 -13.13
CA PRO A 324 -7.82 -0.79 -13.44
C PRO A 324 -8.74 -0.29 -14.54
N LEU A 325 -9.18 -1.21 -15.41
CA LEU A 325 -10.00 -0.92 -16.57
C LEU A 325 -11.25 -1.79 -16.60
N ILE A 326 -12.28 -1.33 -17.29
CA ILE A 326 -13.32 -2.19 -17.88
C ILE A 326 -13.03 -2.26 -19.38
N ARG A 327 -13.04 -3.48 -19.93
CA ARG A 327 -12.70 -3.76 -21.31
C ARG A 327 -13.83 -4.50 -22.02
N ARG A 328 -13.88 -4.39 -23.35
CA ARG A 328 -14.78 -5.12 -24.24
C ARG A 328 -13.95 -5.93 -25.23
N LEU A 329 -14.19 -7.24 -25.20
CA LEU A 329 -13.67 -8.21 -26.14
C LEU A 329 -14.77 -8.61 -27.12
N ASN A 330 -14.52 -8.45 -28.42
CA ASN A 330 -15.38 -8.99 -29.47
C ASN A 330 -14.81 -10.33 -29.96
N LEU A 331 -15.56 -11.42 -29.83
CA LEU A 331 -15.07 -12.77 -30.10
C LEU A 331 -14.86 -13.05 -31.58
N SER A 332 -15.73 -12.55 -32.46
CA SER A 332 -15.62 -12.76 -33.91
C SER A 332 -14.41 -12.04 -34.54
N SER A 333 -14.09 -10.83 -34.08
CA SER A 333 -12.95 -10.06 -34.59
C SER A 333 -11.67 -10.21 -33.77
N GLY A 334 -11.75 -10.74 -32.55
CA GLY A 334 -10.65 -10.76 -31.57
C GLY A 334 -10.27 -9.38 -31.04
N LYS A 335 -11.06 -8.33 -31.34
CA LYS A 335 -10.73 -6.96 -30.96
C LYS A 335 -11.00 -6.73 -29.47
N ASP A 336 -9.99 -6.26 -28.77
CA ASP A 336 -10.06 -5.90 -27.35
C ASP A 336 -9.90 -4.39 -27.14
N THR A 337 -10.87 -3.74 -26.50
CA THR A 337 -10.93 -2.28 -26.37
C THR A 337 -11.21 -1.82 -24.95
N LYS A 338 -10.61 -0.69 -24.56
CA LYS A 338 -10.90 0.00 -23.30
C LYS A 338 -12.31 0.61 -23.36
N VAL A 339 -13.13 0.35 -22.34
CA VAL A 339 -14.48 0.90 -22.15
C VAL A 339 -14.46 2.00 -21.09
N ALA A 340 -13.87 1.71 -19.93
CA ALA A 340 -13.75 2.66 -18.82
C ALA A 340 -12.43 2.47 -18.07
N GLU A 341 -11.98 3.51 -17.37
CA GLU A 341 -10.86 3.47 -16.41
C GLU A 341 -11.39 3.71 -15.01
N LEU A 342 -10.86 2.97 -14.03
CA LEU A 342 -11.28 2.99 -12.64
C LEU A 342 -10.08 3.39 -11.76
N SER A 343 -10.32 4.22 -10.75
CA SER A 343 -9.29 4.66 -9.80
C SER A 343 -8.75 3.57 -8.88
N ALA A 344 -9.53 2.52 -8.65
CA ALA A 344 -9.08 1.29 -8.01
C ALA A 344 -9.91 0.10 -8.48
N PHE A 345 -9.36 -1.07 -8.23
CA PHE A 345 -9.86 -2.31 -8.77
C PHE A 345 -11.02 -2.84 -7.93
N ASP A 346 -12.09 -3.19 -8.63
CA ASP A 346 -13.24 -3.89 -8.10
C ASP A 346 -13.72 -4.87 -9.17
N ASP A 347 -14.18 -6.04 -8.76
CA ASP A 347 -14.57 -7.15 -9.63
C ASP A 347 -16.10 -7.29 -9.75
N SER A 348 -16.87 -6.32 -9.29
CA SER A 348 -18.34 -6.39 -9.29
C SER A 348 -18.95 -5.54 -10.41
N MET A 349 -19.48 -6.20 -11.43
CA MET A 349 -20.25 -5.55 -12.49
C MET A 349 -21.34 -6.45 -13.09
N SER A 350 -22.30 -5.79 -13.73
CA SER A 350 -23.42 -6.38 -14.45
C SER A 350 -23.76 -5.53 -15.67
N ILE A 351 -24.16 -6.18 -16.76
CA ILE A 351 -24.55 -5.53 -18.01
C ILE A 351 -25.95 -6.00 -18.43
N LEU A 352 -26.74 -5.10 -18.98
CA LEU A 352 -28.02 -5.43 -19.60
C LEU A 352 -28.33 -4.38 -20.67
N LYS A 353 -28.57 -4.81 -21.91
CA LYS A 353 -28.76 -3.90 -23.05
C LYS A 353 -27.56 -2.96 -23.18
N ASN A 354 -27.80 -1.66 -23.27
CA ASN A 354 -26.77 -0.62 -23.42
C ASN A 354 -26.34 -0.01 -22.07
N ARG A 355 -26.57 -0.71 -20.96
CA ARG A 355 -26.29 -0.23 -19.60
C ARG A 355 -25.29 -1.13 -18.90
N LEU A 356 -24.25 -0.53 -18.34
CA LEU A 356 -23.24 -1.19 -17.51
C LEU A 356 -23.34 -0.64 -16.08
N LEU A 357 -23.57 -1.52 -15.11
CA LEU A 357 -23.63 -1.22 -13.69
C LEU A 357 -22.41 -1.85 -13.00
N PHE A 358 -21.68 -1.07 -12.21
CA PHE A 358 -20.45 -1.53 -11.55
C PHE A 358 -20.27 -0.81 -10.22
N SER A 359 -19.55 -1.43 -9.27
CA SER A 359 -19.06 -0.72 -8.09
C SER A 359 -17.65 -0.20 -8.29
N LYS A 360 -17.34 0.86 -7.54
CA LYS A 360 -16.04 1.49 -7.57
C LYS A 360 -15.76 2.16 -6.22
N PRO A 361 -14.58 1.97 -5.61
CA PRO A 361 -14.21 2.64 -4.38
C PRO A 361 -13.84 4.12 -4.62
N GLN A 362 -14.17 4.99 -3.66
CA GLN A 362 -13.79 6.41 -3.69
C GLN A 362 -13.65 6.97 -2.28
N TYR A 363 -12.84 8.04 -2.16
CA TYR A 363 -12.83 8.85 -0.95
C TYR A 363 -14.20 9.46 -0.65
N TYR A 364 -14.65 9.29 0.58
CA TYR A 364 -15.83 9.90 1.16
C TYR A 364 -15.41 10.66 2.42
N ASN A 365 -15.80 11.93 2.52
CA ASN A 365 -15.46 12.84 3.62
C ASN A 365 -13.97 12.82 4.05
N ASN A 366 -13.04 12.64 3.10
CA ASN A 366 -11.58 12.54 3.30
C ASN A 366 -11.06 11.31 4.08
N PHE A 367 -11.83 10.75 5.01
CA PHE A 367 -11.37 9.72 5.95
C PHE A 367 -11.78 8.30 5.58
N TYR A 368 -12.75 8.18 4.68
CA TYR A 368 -13.37 6.91 4.31
C TYR A 368 -13.06 6.57 2.87
N TYR A 369 -12.81 5.30 2.59
CA TYR A 369 -12.61 4.79 1.24
C TYR A 369 -13.62 3.68 0.96
N TYR A 370 -14.79 4.10 0.48
CA TYR A 370 -15.97 3.25 0.36
C TYR A 370 -16.34 2.99 -1.09
N LYS A 371 -16.92 1.81 -1.34
CA LYS A 371 -17.47 1.40 -2.62
C LYS A 371 -18.85 2.02 -2.81
N ASP A 372 -19.09 2.51 -4.01
CA ASP A 372 -20.40 2.98 -4.45
C ASP A 372 -20.73 2.47 -5.85
N LEU A 373 -22.02 2.47 -6.19
CA LEU A 373 -22.53 2.01 -7.47
C LEU A 373 -22.55 3.12 -8.52
N TYR A 374 -22.19 2.73 -9.76
CA TYR A 374 -22.14 3.60 -10.92
C TYR A 374 -22.85 2.95 -12.10
N LEU A 375 -23.63 3.75 -12.82
CA LEU A 375 -24.32 3.37 -14.05
C LEU A 375 -23.70 4.08 -15.24
N MET A 376 -23.22 3.32 -16.21
CA MET A 376 -22.71 3.81 -17.48
C MET A 376 -23.68 3.48 -18.61
N ASP A 377 -24.00 4.50 -19.42
CA ASP A 377 -24.62 4.29 -20.72
C ASP A 377 -23.52 4.02 -21.75
N LEU A 378 -23.56 2.85 -22.38
CA LEU A 378 -22.49 2.36 -23.26
C LEU A 378 -22.45 3.07 -24.63
N ALA A 379 -23.54 3.72 -25.05
CA ALA A 379 -23.58 4.44 -26.34
C ALA A 379 -22.97 5.84 -26.22
N SER A 380 -23.29 6.55 -25.15
CA SER A 380 -22.80 7.90 -24.87
C SER A 380 -21.51 7.92 -24.04
N SER A 381 -21.13 6.77 -23.46
CA SER A 381 -20.05 6.67 -22.46
C SER A 381 -20.26 7.51 -21.19
N LYS A 382 -21.48 7.99 -20.94
CA LYS A 382 -21.80 8.79 -19.77
C LYS A 382 -21.91 7.91 -18.52
N ILE A 383 -21.17 8.27 -17.47
CA ILE A 383 -21.20 7.60 -16.16
C ILE A 383 -21.98 8.45 -15.15
N SER A 384 -22.87 7.82 -14.38
CA SER A 384 -23.66 8.43 -13.30
C SER A 384 -23.48 7.65 -12.01
N ARG A 385 -23.14 8.32 -10.91
CA ARG A 385 -23.06 7.70 -9.58
C ARG A 385 -24.46 7.55 -8.97
N LEU A 386 -24.78 6.37 -8.44
CA LEU A 386 -26.09 6.04 -7.88
C LEU A 386 -26.13 6.08 -6.35
N THR A 387 -25.02 5.79 -5.67
CA THR A 387 -24.91 5.80 -4.21
C THR A 387 -23.73 6.65 -3.74
N PHE A 388 -23.79 7.16 -2.49
CA PHE A 388 -22.78 8.07 -1.95
C PHE A 388 -22.41 7.68 -0.51
N GLY A 389 -21.24 7.06 -0.33
CA GLY A 389 -20.75 6.61 0.95
C GLY A 389 -21.58 5.45 1.53
N GLU A 390 -22.26 4.68 0.67
CA GLU A 390 -23.19 3.63 1.12
C GLU A 390 -22.56 2.25 1.25
N ARG A 391 -21.31 2.07 0.81
CA ARG A 391 -20.55 0.81 0.95
C ARG A 391 -21.20 -0.34 0.21
N THR A 392 -21.40 -0.16 -1.09
CA THR A 392 -22.19 -1.03 -1.96
C THR A 392 -21.35 -1.78 -2.99
N ALA A 393 -21.69 -3.03 -3.27
CA ALA A 393 -20.97 -3.92 -4.19
C ALA A 393 -21.88 -4.96 -4.86
N ASP A 394 -21.31 -5.80 -5.71
CA ASP A 394 -21.97 -6.93 -6.42
C ASP A 394 -23.35 -6.62 -7.03
N PRO A 395 -23.46 -5.61 -7.91
CA PRO A 395 -24.74 -5.30 -8.52
C PRO A 395 -25.13 -6.30 -9.61
N ALA A 396 -26.42 -6.62 -9.73
CA ALA A 396 -26.98 -7.41 -10.84
C ALA A 396 -28.36 -6.89 -11.28
N PHE A 397 -28.53 -6.67 -12.59
CA PHE A 397 -29.79 -6.20 -13.16
C PHE A 397 -30.90 -7.25 -13.09
N SER A 398 -32.13 -6.79 -12.87
CA SER A 398 -33.33 -7.58 -13.18
C SER A 398 -33.50 -7.68 -14.70
N PRO A 399 -33.79 -8.88 -15.25
CA PRO A 399 -34.04 -9.03 -16.69
C PRO A 399 -35.38 -8.44 -17.14
N LEU A 400 -36.35 -8.28 -16.22
CA LEU A 400 -37.73 -7.90 -16.53
C LEU A 400 -38.11 -6.48 -16.09
N GLU A 401 -37.53 -6.00 -14.99
CA GLU A 401 -37.91 -4.74 -14.36
C GLU A 401 -36.77 -3.72 -14.44
N ASP A 402 -37.07 -2.43 -14.29
CA ASP A 402 -36.04 -1.39 -14.15
C ASP A 402 -35.51 -1.34 -12.71
N GLU A 403 -35.03 -2.49 -12.24
CA GLU A 403 -34.49 -2.70 -10.90
C GLU A 403 -33.15 -3.44 -10.95
N PHE A 404 -32.39 -3.39 -9.87
CA PHE A 404 -31.21 -4.22 -9.68
C PHE A 404 -31.04 -4.63 -8.20
N VAL A 405 -30.40 -5.77 -7.98
CA VAL A 405 -29.99 -6.27 -6.67
C VAL A 405 -28.53 -5.91 -6.43
N PHE A 406 -28.13 -5.66 -5.20
CA PHE A 406 -26.76 -5.36 -4.81
C PHE A 406 -26.51 -5.74 -3.34
N THR A 407 -25.25 -5.74 -2.91
CA THR A 407 -24.87 -5.96 -1.51
C THR A 407 -24.48 -4.66 -0.84
N LYS A 408 -24.75 -4.54 0.45
CA LYS A 408 -24.38 -3.39 1.29
C LYS A 408 -23.66 -3.86 2.55
N LEU A 409 -22.47 -3.33 2.76
CA LEU A 409 -21.61 -3.63 3.90
C LEU A 409 -22.01 -2.80 5.12
N ASN A 410 -22.30 -3.49 6.24
CA ASN A 410 -22.61 -2.87 7.53
C ASN A 410 -21.85 -3.63 8.65
N GLN A 411 -20.91 -2.96 9.32
CA GLN A 411 -20.20 -3.48 10.51
C GLN A 411 -19.63 -4.91 10.37
N GLY A 412 -19.10 -5.24 9.19
CA GLY A 412 -18.48 -6.54 8.89
C GLY A 412 -19.38 -7.53 8.15
N GLY A 413 -20.71 -7.34 8.15
CA GLY A 413 -21.67 -8.17 7.40
C GLY A 413 -22.11 -7.53 6.08
N ARG A 414 -22.52 -8.34 5.10
CA ARG A 414 -23.07 -7.88 3.81
C ARG A 414 -24.54 -8.27 3.67
N SER A 415 -25.39 -7.26 3.79
CA SER A 415 -26.83 -7.37 3.57
C SER A 415 -27.20 -7.29 2.08
N LEU A 416 -28.30 -7.90 1.69
CA LEU A 416 -28.80 -7.89 0.31
C LEU A 416 -29.87 -6.81 0.12
N TRP A 417 -29.80 -6.05 -0.97
CA TRP A 417 -30.67 -4.91 -1.23
C TRP A 417 -31.19 -4.87 -2.66
N LEU A 418 -32.39 -4.33 -2.84
CA LEU A 418 -33.02 -4.08 -4.12
C LEU A 418 -33.11 -2.57 -4.36
N TYR A 419 -32.84 -2.11 -5.58
CA TYR A 419 -32.95 -0.71 -6.00
C TYR A 419 -33.90 -0.58 -7.20
N ASP A 420 -34.89 0.29 -7.10
CA ASP A 420 -35.77 0.69 -8.20
C ASP A 420 -35.21 1.95 -8.89
N LEU A 421 -34.86 1.85 -10.18
CA LEU A 421 -34.27 2.96 -10.94
C LEU A 421 -35.24 4.10 -11.22
N LYS A 422 -36.55 3.83 -11.33
CA LYS A 422 -37.58 4.84 -11.64
C LYS A 422 -37.96 5.60 -10.38
N ALA A 423 -38.29 4.89 -9.31
CA ALA A 423 -38.67 5.48 -8.03
C ALA A 423 -37.47 5.99 -7.23
N LYS A 424 -36.25 5.53 -7.53
CA LYS A 424 -35.01 5.84 -6.81
C LYS A 424 -35.07 5.46 -5.32
N ILE A 425 -35.79 4.38 -5.03
CA ILE A 425 -35.93 3.82 -3.69
C ILE A 425 -35.15 2.52 -3.59
N ARG A 426 -34.69 2.21 -2.38
CA ARG A 426 -33.98 0.96 -2.08
C ARG A 426 -34.50 0.33 -0.80
N ARG A 427 -34.54 -1.01 -0.76
CA ARG A 427 -35.00 -1.79 0.40
C ARG A 427 -34.12 -3.01 0.62
N GLN A 428 -33.91 -3.38 1.88
CA GLN A 428 -33.24 -4.62 2.25
C GLN A 428 -34.14 -5.81 1.94
N ILE A 429 -33.53 -6.92 1.55
CA ILE A 429 -34.18 -8.21 1.29
C ILE A 429 -33.30 -9.34 1.88
N GLY A 430 -33.89 -10.53 2.05
CA GLY A 430 -33.16 -11.65 2.65
C GLY A 430 -33.05 -11.53 4.17
N ASP A 431 -32.02 -12.15 4.74
CA ASP A 431 -31.77 -12.17 6.18
C ASP A 431 -31.28 -10.81 6.70
N GLU A 432 -31.73 -10.43 7.90
CA GLU A 432 -31.35 -9.17 8.57
C GLU A 432 -30.27 -9.37 9.64
N ASP A 433 -29.85 -10.62 9.90
CA ASP A 433 -28.78 -10.91 10.84
C ASP A 433 -27.44 -10.30 10.37
N PRO A 434 -26.82 -9.39 11.16
CA PRO A 434 -25.56 -8.73 10.78
C PRO A 434 -24.35 -9.67 10.73
N SER A 435 -24.45 -10.89 11.26
CA SER A 435 -23.39 -11.91 11.12
C SER A 435 -23.37 -12.56 9.74
N ILE A 436 -24.38 -12.28 8.90
CA ILE A 436 -24.54 -12.87 7.58
C ILE A 436 -23.97 -11.95 6.50
N SER A 437 -23.32 -12.58 5.52
CA SER A 437 -22.82 -11.92 4.33
C SER A 437 -23.32 -12.60 3.07
N TYR A 438 -23.94 -11.82 2.19
CA TYR A 438 -24.31 -12.18 0.83
C TYR A 438 -23.25 -11.68 -0.16
N PHE A 439 -23.01 -12.46 -1.22
CA PHE A 439 -22.06 -12.17 -2.29
C PHE A 439 -22.64 -12.56 -3.65
N ALA A 440 -22.24 -11.81 -4.68
CA ALA A 440 -22.55 -12.06 -6.10
C ALA A 440 -24.03 -12.47 -6.36
N PRO A 441 -25.02 -11.68 -5.92
CA PRO A 441 -26.42 -11.99 -6.18
C PRO A 441 -26.74 -11.87 -7.68
N VAL A 442 -27.62 -12.73 -8.18
CA VAL A 442 -28.10 -12.71 -9.56
C VAL A 442 -29.59 -13.02 -9.64
N PHE A 443 -30.30 -12.38 -10.56
CA PHE A 443 -31.69 -12.71 -10.84
C PHE A 443 -31.82 -13.98 -11.68
N SER A 444 -32.88 -14.73 -11.41
CA SER A 444 -33.39 -15.75 -12.32
C SER A 444 -33.94 -15.13 -13.62
N PRO A 445 -33.94 -15.86 -14.76
CA PRO A 445 -34.40 -15.32 -16.04
C PRO A 445 -35.86 -14.85 -16.02
N ASP A 446 -36.70 -15.46 -15.18
CA ASP A 446 -38.11 -15.07 -14.99
C ASP A 446 -38.29 -13.89 -14.02
N GLY A 447 -37.20 -13.35 -13.47
CA GLY A 447 -37.18 -12.22 -12.55
C GLY A 447 -37.74 -12.51 -11.15
N LYS A 448 -38.21 -13.73 -10.83
CA LYS A 448 -38.96 -13.98 -9.58
C LYS A 448 -38.09 -14.39 -8.39
N LYS A 449 -36.89 -14.89 -8.67
CA LYS A 449 -35.95 -15.40 -7.66
C LYS A 449 -34.58 -14.76 -7.81
N ILE A 450 -33.84 -14.73 -6.71
CA ILE A 450 -32.44 -14.30 -6.65
C ILE A 450 -31.61 -15.48 -6.15
N ALA A 451 -30.53 -15.82 -6.84
CA ALA A 451 -29.50 -16.71 -6.32
C ALA A 451 -28.35 -15.87 -5.76
N ALA A 452 -27.79 -16.25 -4.62
CA ALA A 452 -26.64 -15.57 -4.03
C ALA A 452 -25.76 -16.58 -3.28
N ALA A 453 -24.48 -16.26 -3.16
CA ALA A 453 -23.64 -16.95 -2.19
C ALA A 453 -23.88 -16.32 -0.81
N LYS A 454 -24.09 -17.15 0.22
CA LYS A 454 -24.34 -16.72 1.61
C LYS A 454 -23.33 -17.35 2.55
N LYS A 455 -22.81 -16.56 3.47
CA LYS A 455 -21.95 -16.97 4.58
C LYS A 455 -22.57 -16.50 5.90
N SER A 456 -22.69 -17.38 6.88
CA SER A 456 -23.15 -17.06 8.25
C SER A 456 -22.14 -17.56 9.28
N SER A 457 -21.88 -18.87 9.30
CA SER A 457 -20.80 -19.50 10.05
C SER A 457 -20.22 -20.68 9.25
N GLY A 458 -18.91 -20.71 9.07
CA GLY A 458 -18.24 -21.73 8.26
C GLY A 458 -18.25 -21.46 6.74
N ASP A 459 -18.36 -22.51 5.94
CA ASP A 459 -18.18 -22.47 4.48
C ASP A 459 -19.30 -21.70 3.77
N GLN A 460 -18.92 -20.91 2.78
CA GLN A 460 -19.85 -20.22 1.88
C GLN A 460 -20.64 -21.21 1.02
N SER A 461 -21.96 -21.02 0.92
CA SER A 461 -22.89 -21.89 0.19
C SER A 461 -23.79 -21.10 -0.75
N ILE A 462 -24.41 -21.74 -1.74
CA ILE A 462 -25.37 -21.08 -2.64
C ILE A 462 -26.79 -21.24 -2.11
N TYR A 463 -27.51 -20.12 -2.11
CA TYR A 463 -28.91 -20.03 -1.71
C TYR A 463 -29.76 -19.42 -2.82
N LEU A 464 -31.03 -19.84 -2.84
CA LEU A 464 -32.07 -19.34 -3.72
C LEU A 464 -33.16 -18.65 -2.88
N LEU A 465 -33.38 -17.36 -3.14
CA LEU A 465 -34.31 -16.50 -2.44
C LEU A 465 -35.51 -16.17 -3.35
N ASP A 466 -36.72 -16.41 -2.86
CA ASP A 466 -37.93 -15.80 -3.41
C ASP A 466 -38.18 -14.49 -2.67
N TYR A 467 -37.69 -13.39 -3.24
CA TYR A 467 -37.74 -12.07 -2.60
C TYR A 467 -39.16 -11.47 -2.57
N THR A 468 -40.12 -12.09 -3.26
CA THR A 468 -41.54 -11.72 -3.18
C THR A 468 -42.27 -12.39 -2.02
N LYS A 469 -41.75 -13.54 -1.54
CA LYS A 469 -42.39 -14.37 -0.50
C LYS A 469 -41.56 -14.54 0.78
N GLY A 470 -40.30 -14.10 0.80
CA GLY A 470 -39.45 -14.03 2.00
C GLY A 470 -38.84 -15.36 2.46
N TRP A 471 -38.84 -16.42 1.65
CA TRP A 471 -38.23 -17.72 2.01
C TRP A 471 -36.96 -18.00 1.19
N GLU A 472 -35.97 -18.63 1.84
CA GLU A 472 -34.64 -18.94 1.30
C GLU A 472 -34.39 -20.46 1.32
N LYS A 473 -33.87 -21.04 0.22
CA LYS A 473 -33.49 -22.45 0.12
C LYS A 473 -31.99 -22.59 -0.16
N LYS A 474 -31.27 -23.36 0.66
CA LYS A 474 -29.89 -23.78 0.38
C LYS A 474 -29.89 -24.82 -0.73
N ILE A 475 -29.09 -24.62 -1.79
CA ILE A 475 -29.09 -25.51 -2.97
C ILE A 475 -27.72 -26.14 -3.28
N ALA A 476 -26.62 -25.57 -2.77
CA ALA A 476 -25.29 -26.20 -2.84
C ALA A 476 -24.44 -25.81 -1.62
N ASP A 477 -23.88 -26.81 -0.92
CA ASP A 477 -23.15 -26.63 0.35
C ASP A 477 -21.90 -27.54 0.51
N PHE A 478 -21.37 -28.04 -0.60
CA PHE A 478 -20.19 -28.91 -0.60
C PHE A 478 -19.00 -28.22 -1.27
N GLY A 479 -18.01 -27.86 -0.44
CA GLY A 479 -16.92 -26.95 -0.80
C GLY A 479 -17.33 -25.48 -0.63
N LEU A 480 -16.38 -24.57 -0.82
CA LEU A 480 -16.64 -23.13 -0.88
C LEU A 480 -17.29 -22.80 -2.22
N CYS A 481 -18.58 -22.47 -2.18
CA CYS A 481 -19.37 -22.21 -3.38
C CYS A 481 -19.58 -20.70 -3.61
N GLY A 482 -19.36 -20.22 -4.83
CA GLY A 482 -19.44 -18.80 -5.18
C GLY A 482 -19.97 -18.53 -6.59
N ASN A 483 -20.17 -17.25 -6.89
CA ASN A 483 -20.51 -16.69 -8.21
C ASN A 483 -21.64 -17.44 -8.96
N PRO A 484 -22.86 -17.50 -8.39
CA PRO A 484 -23.98 -18.13 -9.07
C PRO A 484 -24.36 -17.38 -10.38
N PHE A 485 -24.81 -18.12 -11.40
CA PHE A 485 -25.33 -17.56 -12.66
C PHE A 485 -26.34 -18.51 -13.30
N PHE A 486 -27.53 -18.02 -13.65
CA PHE A 486 -28.55 -18.84 -14.30
C PHE A 486 -28.27 -19.02 -15.80
N SER A 487 -28.60 -20.20 -16.34
CA SER A 487 -28.72 -20.36 -17.78
C SER A 487 -29.91 -19.55 -18.31
N PRO A 488 -29.87 -19.01 -19.55
CA PRO A 488 -30.95 -18.19 -20.10
C PRO A 488 -32.32 -18.87 -20.16
N ASP A 489 -32.33 -20.20 -20.34
CA ASP A 489 -33.53 -21.04 -20.33
C ASP A 489 -34.11 -21.28 -18.92
N GLY A 490 -33.36 -20.96 -17.87
CA GLY A 490 -33.74 -21.21 -16.48
C GLY A 490 -33.67 -22.68 -16.05
N GLU A 491 -33.08 -23.59 -16.83
CA GLU A 491 -32.95 -25.00 -16.44
C GLU A 491 -31.85 -25.24 -15.42
N TYR A 492 -30.76 -24.47 -15.50
CA TYR A 492 -29.55 -24.67 -14.70
C TYR A 492 -29.16 -23.40 -13.94
N LEU A 493 -28.58 -23.60 -12.76
CA LEU A 493 -27.80 -22.59 -12.05
C LEU A 493 -26.34 -23.04 -12.02
N LEU A 494 -25.47 -22.30 -12.69
CA LEU A 494 -24.03 -22.52 -12.65
C LEU A 494 -23.42 -21.79 -11.45
N PHE A 495 -22.37 -22.34 -10.87
CA PHE A 495 -21.61 -21.75 -9.76
C PHE A 495 -20.20 -22.33 -9.75
N ASP A 496 -19.25 -21.66 -9.08
CA ASP A 496 -17.93 -22.25 -8.84
C ASP A 496 -17.84 -22.87 -7.44
N SER A 497 -17.08 -23.97 -7.34
CA SER A 497 -16.81 -24.68 -6.10
C SER A 497 -15.40 -25.26 -6.10
N ASP A 498 -14.75 -25.30 -4.95
CA ASP A 498 -13.42 -25.89 -4.78
C ASP A 498 -13.44 -27.36 -4.31
N ARG A 499 -14.62 -28.00 -4.33
CA ARG A 499 -14.82 -29.35 -3.77
C ARG A 499 -13.87 -30.43 -4.31
N SER A 500 -13.41 -30.29 -5.54
CA SER A 500 -12.52 -31.23 -6.24
C SER A 500 -11.03 -30.93 -6.00
N GLY A 501 -10.69 -30.11 -5.00
CA GLY A 501 -9.32 -29.73 -4.68
C GLY A 501 -8.76 -28.58 -5.54
N THR A 502 -9.63 -27.91 -6.31
CA THR A 502 -9.39 -26.61 -6.94
C THR A 502 -10.72 -26.02 -7.41
N GLY A 503 -10.75 -24.71 -7.69
CA GLY A 503 -11.95 -24.05 -8.23
C GLY A 503 -12.36 -24.62 -9.58
N ASN A 504 -13.57 -25.17 -9.66
CA ASN A 504 -14.20 -25.65 -10.88
C ASN A 504 -15.65 -25.18 -10.97
N ILE A 505 -16.22 -25.20 -12.17
CA ILE A 505 -17.60 -24.84 -12.44
C ILE A 505 -18.49 -26.09 -12.29
N TYR A 506 -19.62 -25.89 -11.65
CA TYR A 506 -20.67 -26.88 -11.45
C TYR A 506 -22.01 -26.30 -11.92
N ALA A 507 -22.93 -27.18 -12.31
CA ALA A 507 -24.28 -26.83 -12.71
C ALA A 507 -25.30 -27.58 -11.85
N TYR A 508 -26.21 -26.84 -11.21
CA TYR A 508 -27.36 -27.40 -10.49
C TYR A 508 -28.59 -27.34 -11.40
N ARG A 509 -29.19 -28.49 -11.70
CA ARG A 509 -30.43 -28.57 -12.48
C ARG A 509 -31.64 -28.34 -11.59
N LEU A 510 -32.44 -27.31 -11.90
CA LEU A 510 -33.55 -26.88 -11.04
C LEU A 510 -34.71 -27.89 -10.97
N SER A 511 -34.93 -28.67 -12.04
CA SER A 511 -36.08 -29.56 -12.18
C SER A 511 -36.02 -30.79 -11.26
N ASP A 512 -34.86 -31.41 -11.11
CA ASP A 512 -34.66 -32.64 -10.34
C ASP A 512 -33.56 -32.55 -9.26
N GLN A 513 -32.97 -31.37 -9.08
CA GLN A 513 -32.02 -31.05 -8.00
C GLN A 513 -30.68 -31.79 -8.11
N LYS A 514 -30.31 -32.24 -9.32
CA LYS A 514 -29.00 -32.85 -9.57
C LYS A 514 -27.90 -31.81 -9.78
N ILE A 515 -26.67 -32.16 -9.39
CA ILE A 515 -25.46 -31.36 -9.62
C ILE A 515 -24.58 -32.09 -10.63
N PHE A 516 -24.01 -31.34 -11.55
CA PHE A 516 -23.03 -31.81 -12.54
C PHE A 516 -21.75 -31.00 -12.45
N GLN A 517 -20.61 -31.63 -12.71
CA GLN A 517 -19.33 -30.96 -12.89
C GLN A 517 -19.17 -30.56 -14.36
N VAL A 518 -18.92 -29.27 -14.57
CA VAL A 518 -18.83 -28.66 -15.91
C VAL A 518 -17.38 -28.54 -16.38
N THR A 519 -16.44 -28.30 -15.46
CA THR A 519 -15.01 -28.19 -15.76
C THR A 519 -14.18 -29.10 -14.86
N ASP A 520 -13.01 -29.51 -15.36
CA ASP A 520 -11.97 -30.16 -14.57
C ASP A 520 -10.58 -29.64 -14.99
N VAL A 521 -10.15 -28.51 -14.42
CA VAL A 521 -8.89 -27.85 -14.78
C VAL A 521 -7.80 -28.05 -13.72
N PRO A 522 -6.50 -28.03 -14.09
CA PRO A 522 -5.39 -28.10 -13.12
C PRO A 522 -5.19 -26.76 -12.38
N GLY A 523 -5.53 -25.65 -13.02
CA GLY A 523 -5.57 -24.31 -12.42
C GLY A 523 -6.88 -24.07 -11.68
N MET A 524 -7.61 -23.02 -12.05
CA MET A 524 -8.94 -22.73 -11.50
C MET A 524 -9.88 -22.29 -12.63
N ALA A 525 -11.14 -22.69 -12.57
CA ALA A 525 -12.24 -22.19 -13.38
C ALA A 525 -13.32 -21.61 -12.44
N ILE A 526 -13.50 -20.29 -12.48
CA ILE A 526 -14.38 -19.54 -11.57
C ILE A 526 -15.22 -18.48 -12.31
N MET A 527 -16.21 -17.89 -11.64
CA MET A 527 -17.05 -16.82 -12.20
C MET A 527 -17.74 -17.19 -13.53
N PRO A 528 -18.57 -18.26 -13.57
CA PRO A 528 -19.23 -18.71 -14.79
C PRO A 528 -20.26 -17.71 -15.32
N LYS A 529 -20.33 -17.55 -16.65
CA LYS A 529 -21.30 -16.71 -17.37
C LYS A 529 -21.73 -17.35 -18.68
N VAL A 530 -23.02 -17.68 -18.79
CA VAL A 530 -23.60 -18.26 -20.00
C VAL A 530 -23.97 -17.14 -20.98
N SER A 531 -23.68 -17.33 -22.27
CA SER A 531 -24.07 -16.38 -23.32
C SER A 531 -25.60 -16.30 -23.45
N PRO A 532 -26.16 -15.15 -23.88
CA PRO A 532 -27.61 -14.99 -24.03
C PRO A 532 -28.28 -16.02 -24.94
N ASP A 533 -27.57 -16.53 -25.95
CA ASP A 533 -28.06 -17.58 -26.84
C ASP A 533 -28.01 -19.00 -26.24
N GLY A 534 -27.46 -19.16 -25.03
CA GLY A 534 -27.35 -20.43 -24.32
C GLY A 534 -26.29 -21.38 -24.89
N LYS A 535 -25.41 -20.94 -25.79
CA LYS A 535 -24.47 -21.82 -26.51
C LYS A 535 -23.03 -21.79 -26.02
N LYS A 536 -22.64 -20.76 -25.25
CA LYS A 536 -21.26 -20.56 -24.80
C LYS A 536 -21.21 -20.34 -23.30
N LEU A 537 -20.15 -20.80 -22.68
CA LEU A 537 -19.78 -20.52 -21.29
C LEU A 537 -18.49 -19.70 -21.29
N ALA A 538 -18.57 -18.47 -20.79
CA ALA A 538 -17.40 -17.70 -20.40
C ALA A 538 -17.09 -17.94 -18.92
N TYR A 539 -15.81 -18.03 -18.58
CA TYR A 539 -15.36 -18.13 -17.20
C TYR A 539 -13.93 -17.61 -17.05
N VAL A 540 -13.53 -17.37 -15.80
CA VAL A 540 -12.16 -16.98 -15.46
C VAL A 540 -11.33 -18.23 -15.23
N ASN A 541 -10.30 -18.41 -16.05
CA ASN A 541 -9.28 -19.44 -15.94
C ASN A 541 -8.02 -18.89 -15.24
N TYR A 542 -7.41 -19.68 -14.35
CA TYR A 542 -6.14 -19.34 -13.72
C TYR A 542 -4.96 -20.13 -14.31
N SER A 543 -3.87 -19.43 -14.61
CA SER A 543 -2.58 -19.96 -15.10
C SER A 543 -1.40 -19.32 -14.35
N SER A 544 -0.17 -19.73 -14.66
CA SER A 544 1.04 -19.10 -14.06
C SER A 544 1.19 -17.59 -14.38
N ARG A 545 0.44 -17.09 -15.38
CA ARG A 545 0.40 -15.68 -15.74
C ARG A 545 -0.66 -14.90 -14.96
N GLY A 546 -1.61 -15.58 -14.32
CA GLY A 546 -2.76 -15.00 -13.63
C GLY A 546 -4.11 -15.45 -14.19
N TYR A 547 -5.12 -14.61 -13.99
CA TYR A 547 -6.50 -14.82 -14.37
C TYR A 547 -6.76 -14.32 -15.80
N ASP A 548 -7.23 -15.20 -16.66
CA ASP A 548 -7.59 -14.94 -18.06
C ASP A 548 -9.01 -15.46 -18.34
N ILE A 549 -9.67 -14.94 -19.37
CA ILE A 549 -11.04 -15.35 -19.72
C ILE A 549 -10.99 -16.49 -20.74
N ALA A 550 -11.60 -17.61 -20.38
CA ALA A 550 -11.88 -18.73 -21.27
C ALA A 550 -13.32 -18.64 -21.78
N VAL A 551 -13.55 -19.05 -23.02
CA VAL A 551 -14.89 -19.22 -23.60
C VAL A 551 -14.95 -20.58 -24.27
N VAL A 552 -15.87 -21.43 -23.83
CA VAL A 552 -16.06 -22.80 -24.32
C VAL A 552 -17.50 -23.01 -24.77
N PRO A 553 -17.79 -24.00 -25.64
CA PRO A 553 -19.16 -24.43 -25.90
C PRO A 553 -19.87 -24.85 -24.61
N LEU A 554 -21.13 -24.45 -24.45
CA LEU A 554 -22.00 -24.95 -23.38
C LEU A 554 -22.70 -26.22 -23.87
N ASP A 555 -22.24 -27.38 -23.41
CA ASP A 555 -22.84 -28.68 -23.76
C ASP A 555 -23.16 -29.50 -22.50
N PRO A 556 -24.41 -29.45 -22.00
CA PRO A 556 -24.84 -30.23 -20.84
C PRO A 556 -24.70 -31.75 -20.98
N LEU A 557 -24.58 -32.28 -22.21
CA LEU A 557 -24.43 -33.72 -22.45
C LEU A 557 -23.03 -34.24 -22.11
N GLN A 558 -22.03 -33.35 -22.01
CA GLN A 558 -20.66 -33.69 -21.63
C GLN A 558 -20.42 -33.63 -20.12
N TRP A 559 -21.38 -33.11 -19.35
CA TRP A 559 -21.19 -32.93 -17.91
C TRP A 559 -21.33 -34.25 -17.17
N VAL A 560 -20.49 -34.44 -16.17
CA VAL A 560 -20.46 -35.66 -15.36
C VAL A 560 -21.03 -35.40 -13.97
N GLU A 561 -21.62 -36.42 -13.34
CA GLU A 561 -21.97 -36.31 -11.93
C GLU A 561 -20.66 -36.18 -11.11
N PRO A 562 -20.57 -35.22 -10.17
CA PRO A 562 -19.34 -34.95 -9.44
C PRO A 562 -18.99 -36.11 -8.48
N ASP A 563 -17.70 -36.34 -8.25
CA ASP A 563 -17.23 -37.24 -7.18
C ASP A 563 -17.77 -36.77 -5.81
N GLU A 564 -18.18 -37.72 -4.98
CA GLU A 564 -18.66 -37.47 -3.61
C GLU A 564 -17.53 -37.00 -2.67
N LYS A 565 -16.26 -37.21 -3.05
CA LYS A 565 -15.10 -36.75 -2.26
C LYS A 565 -15.10 -35.24 -2.08
N ARG A 566 -15.49 -34.81 -0.88
CA ARG A 566 -15.41 -33.42 -0.42
C ARG A 566 -14.01 -33.12 0.11
N TYR A 567 -13.31 -32.16 -0.48
CA TYR A 567 -12.17 -31.54 0.21
C TYR A 567 -12.64 -30.95 1.55
N ARG A 568 -12.00 -31.36 2.64
CA ARG A 568 -12.19 -30.77 3.96
C ARG A 568 -10.82 -30.38 4.51
N PRO A 569 -10.63 -29.12 4.92
CA PRO A 569 -9.41 -28.75 5.61
C PRO A 569 -9.27 -29.58 6.90
N PRO A 570 -8.03 -29.82 7.38
CA PRO A 570 -7.79 -30.46 8.66
C PRO A 570 -8.58 -29.77 9.79
N ALA A 571 -9.12 -30.57 10.71
CA ALA A 571 -9.81 -30.03 11.86
C ALA A 571 -8.79 -29.47 12.87
N VAL A 572 -8.79 -28.15 13.04
CA VAL A 572 -8.03 -27.47 14.09
C VAL A 572 -8.96 -27.23 15.28
N ALA A 573 -8.46 -27.48 16.49
CA ALA A 573 -9.20 -27.21 17.71
C ALA A 573 -9.50 -25.71 17.83
N ASP A 574 -10.76 -25.35 18.07
CA ASP A 574 -11.14 -23.95 18.22
C ASP A 574 -10.42 -23.32 19.43
N ILE A 575 -10.00 -22.07 19.26
CA ILE A 575 -9.29 -21.31 20.29
C ILE A 575 -10.26 -21.00 21.42
N LYS A 576 -9.89 -21.35 22.66
CA LYS A 576 -10.70 -21.05 23.84
C LYS A 576 -10.51 -19.58 24.23
N PRO A 577 -11.57 -18.76 24.24
CA PRO A 577 -11.48 -17.38 24.69
C PRO A 577 -11.15 -17.33 26.19
N LEU A 578 -10.45 -16.29 26.62
CA LEU A 578 -10.22 -16.06 28.05
C LEU A 578 -11.45 -15.39 28.67
N GLU A 579 -11.96 -15.92 29.79
CA GLU A 579 -13.02 -15.24 30.54
C GLU A 579 -12.49 -13.91 31.11
N LEU A 580 -13.03 -12.79 30.63
CA LEU A 580 -12.60 -11.45 31.00
C LEU A 580 -13.79 -10.57 31.38
N SER A 581 -13.64 -9.83 32.48
CA SER A 581 -14.48 -8.67 32.74
C SER A 581 -13.82 -7.44 32.11
N VAL A 582 -14.36 -6.99 30.98
CA VAL A 582 -13.82 -5.84 30.24
C VAL A 582 -14.57 -4.56 30.62
N SER A 583 -13.81 -3.53 30.99
CA SER A 583 -14.36 -2.20 31.27
C SER A 583 -13.70 -1.16 30.36
N PRO A 584 -14.42 -0.64 29.34
CA PRO A 584 -13.88 0.36 28.43
C PRO A 584 -13.52 1.68 29.11
N LYS A 585 -12.35 2.22 28.76
CA LYS A 585 -11.88 3.56 29.19
C LYS A 585 -11.72 4.48 27.98
N GLY A 586 -11.58 5.78 28.21
CA GLY A 586 -11.20 6.71 27.14
C GLY A 586 -9.78 6.44 26.65
N TYR A 587 -9.52 6.63 25.35
CA TYR A 587 -8.18 6.50 24.79
C TYR A 587 -7.18 7.45 25.46
N TYR A 588 -5.98 6.96 25.76
CA TYR A 588 -4.91 7.71 26.43
C TYR A 588 -3.57 7.54 25.69
N PRO A 589 -3.07 8.57 24.97
CA PRO A 589 -1.94 8.41 24.04
C PRO A 589 -0.56 8.41 24.70
N PHE A 590 -0.40 9.01 25.89
CA PHE A 590 0.92 9.30 26.47
C PHE A 590 1.87 8.10 26.64
N PRO A 591 1.43 6.90 27.05
CA PRO A 591 2.33 5.76 27.22
C PRO A 591 3.01 5.34 25.91
N ALA A 592 2.33 5.50 24.78
CA ALA A 592 2.88 5.20 23.46
C ALA A 592 3.86 6.29 22.97
N LEU A 593 3.72 7.52 23.46
CA LEU A 593 4.59 8.66 23.10
C LEU A 593 5.93 8.70 23.86
N LEU A 594 6.10 7.90 24.92
CA LEU A 594 7.40 7.83 25.61
C LEU A 594 8.50 7.40 24.61
N PRO A 595 9.69 8.04 24.63
CA PRO A 595 10.77 7.72 23.71
C PRO A 595 11.31 6.32 24.00
N LYS A 596 11.06 5.40 23.06
CA LYS A 596 11.42 3.98 23.16
C LYS A 596 12.63 3.59 22.31
N LEU A 597 13.17 4.53 21.55
CA LEU A 597 14.40 4.39 20.78
C LEU A 597 15.22 5.67 20.86
N TRP A 598 16.54 5.53 20.76
CA TRP A 598 17.51 6.60 20.73
C TRP A 598 18.64 6.23 19.79
N MET A 599 18.95 7.09 18.82
CA MET A 599 19.96 6.80 17.81
C MET A 599 21.05 7.88 17.85
N PRO A 600 22.29 7.56 18.23
CA PRO A 600 23.41 8.46 18.02
C PRO A 600 23.74 8.51 16.52
N LEU A 601 23.96 9.71 16.01
CA LEU A 601 24.28 9.97 14.61
C LEU A 601 25.48 10.91 14.53
N SER A 602 26.23 10.81 13.44
CA SER A 602 27.16 11.85 13.03
C SER A 602 26.75 12.35 11.66
N VAL A 603 26.31 13.59 11.60
CA VAL A 603 25.86 14.25 10.36
C VAL A 603 26.99 15.16 9.90
N VAL A 604 27.25 15.21 8.60
CA VAL A 604 28.23 16.16 8.02
C VAL A 604 27.49 16.98 6.97
N ASP A 605 27.52 18.29 7.12
CA ASP A 605 26.93 19.24 6.18
C ASP A 605 27.92 20.37 5.85
N GLU A 606 27.44 21.44 5.23
CA GLU A 606 28.21 22.65 4.90
C GLU A 606 28.74 23.41 6.13
N ASN A 607 28.14 23.20 7.30
CA ASN A 607 28.57 23.71 8.59
C ASN A 607 29.61 22.80 9.26
N GLY A 608 29.75 21.56 8.82
CA GLY A 608 30.77 20.63 9.29
C GLY A 608 30.16 19.39 9.94
N ARG A 609 30.89 18.80 10.88
CA ARG A 609 30.44 17.57 11.55
C ARG A 609 29.62 17.90 12.79
N HIS A 610 28.42 17.35 12.84
CA HIS A 610 27.51 17.35 13.98
C HIS A 610 27.53 15.98 14.66
N THR A 611 27.43 15.98 15.98
CA THR A 611 27.15 14.76 16.75
C THR A 611 25.76 14.88 17.32
N SER A 612 24.87 13.96 16.95
CA SER A 612 23.43 14.07 17.19
C SER A 612 22.89 12.88 17.94
N ILE A 613 21.81 13.08 18.68
CA ILE A 613 20.95 12.04 19.24
C ILE A 613 19.55 12.27 18.65
N PHE A 614 19.01 11.22 18.06
CA PHE A 614 17.71 11.22 17.41
C PHE A 614 16.72 10.31 18.15
N THR A 615 15.47 10.75 18.26
CA THR A 615 14.36 9.94 18.73
C THR A 615 13.06 10.30 18.00
N THR A 616 12.15 9.34 17.90
CA THR A 616 10.82 9.53 17.30
C THR A 616 9.84 8.61 18.00
N SER A 617 8.57 9.04 18.08
CA SER A 617 7.48 8.18 18.52
C SER A 617 6.13 8.67 17.98
N PHE A 618 5.15 7.77 18.00
CA PHE A 618 3.75 8.06 17.68
C PHE A 618 2.83 7.22 18.56
N ASP A 619 1.64 7.75 18.85
CA ASP A 619 0.59 7.02 19.55
C ASP A 619 -0.09 6.00 18.63
N SER A 620 -0.78 5.01 19.20
CA SER A 620 -1.42 3.92 18.46
C SER A 620 -2.41 4.39 17.37
N LEU A 621 -3.02 5.57 17.54
CA LEU A 621 -3.96 6.14 16.56
C LEU A 621 -3.29 7.14 15.60
N THR A 622 -1.99 7.37 15.74
CA THR A 622 -1.22 8.38 14.99
C THR A 622 -1.77 9.81 15.12
N HIS A 623 -2.57 10.07 16.17
CA HIS A 623 -3.08 11.38 16.55
C HIS A 623 -1.96 12.35 16.95
N HIS A 624 -0.90 11.81 17.54
CA HIS A 624 0.26 12.50 18.03
C HIS A 624 1.50 11.78 17.54
N ALA A 625 2.38 12.51 16.88
CA ALA A 625 3.68 11.99 16.47
C ALA A 625 4.73 13.08 16.64
N TYR A 626 5.94 12.71 17.03
CA TYR A 626 7.05 13.66 17.10
C TYR A 626 8.34 13.05 16.58
N GLU A 627 9.21 13.95 16.11
CA GLU A 627 10.59 13.68 15.78
C GLU A 627 11.44 14.71 16.51
N MET A 628 12.52 14.25 17.14
CA MET A 628 13.42 15.10 17.90
C MET A 628 14.86 14.71 17.63
N GLN A 629 15.65 15.70 17.22
CA GLN A 629 17.08 15.60 17.06
C GLN A 629 17.74 16.67 17.93
N LEU A 630 18.63 16.24 18.82
CA LEU A 630 19.51 17.11 19.59
C LEU A 630 20.93 16.91 19.09
N SER A 631 21.63 17.98 18.73
CA SER A 631 23.00 17.85 18.24
C SER A 631 23.96 18.87 18.85
N TYR A 632 25.24 18.60 18.73
CA TYR A 632 26.32 19.55 18.99
C TYR A 632 27.09 19.80 17.70
N ASP A 633 27.11 21.06 17.25
CA ASP A 633 27.91 21.51 16.11
C ASP A 633 29.34 21.82 16.59
N ALA A 634 30.31 21.08 16.07
CA ALA A 634 31.71 21.20 16.48
C ALA A 634 32.41 22.45 15.91
N LYS A 635 31.92 23.02 14.81
CA LYS A 635 32.51 24.20 14.16
C LYS A 635 31.93 25.50 14.71
N ALA A 636 30.63 25.50 15.05
CA ALA A 636 29.96 26.62 15.73
C ALA A 636 30.04 26.53 17.27
N GLU A 637 30.61 25.45 17.81
CA GLU A 637 30.86 25.20 19.24
C GLU A 637 29.61 25.27 20.14
N ARG A 638 28.46 24.81 19.66
CA ARG A 638 27.16 25.00 20.34
C ARG A 638 26.18 23.83 20.19
N PRO A 639 25.24 23.67 21.14
CA PRO A 639 24.10 22.80 20.94
C PRO A 639 23.13 23.38 19.91
N ILE A 640 22.48 22.47 19.19
CA ILE A 640 21.48 22.70 18.15
C ILE A 640 20.35 21.68 18.31
N TYR A 641 19.16 21.98 17.81
CA TYR A 641 18.05 21.04 17.87
C TYR A 641 17.08 21.20 16.70
N GLU A 642 16.40 20.10 16.39
CA GLU A 642 15.25 20.04 15.49
C GLU A 642 14.14 19.25 16.16
N ILE A 643 12.98 19.85 16.32
CA ILE A 643 11.81 19.21 16.93
C ILE A 643 10.62 19.45 16.03
N TYR A 644 9.99 18.36 15.61
CA TYR A 644 8.75 18.37 14.85
C TYR A 644 7.69 17.63 15.66
N TYR A 645 6.48 18.19 15.71
CA TYR A 645 5.34 17.54 16.33
C TYR A 645 4.11 17.70 15.44
N ALA A 646 3.39 16.60 15.22
CA ALA A 646 2.14 16.56 14.50
C ALA A 646 1.00 16.21 15.45
N ASN A 647 -0.06 17.01 15.42
CA ASN A 647 -1.36 16.71 16.00
C ASN A 647 -2.38 16.50 14.87
N ASN A 648 -2.60 15.21 14.60
CA ASN A 648 -3.55 14.66 13.67
C ASN A 648 -4.92 14.39 14.34
N GLN A 649 -5.12 14.67 15.61
CA GLN A 649 -6.47 14.51 16.18
C GLN A 649 -7.43 15.61 15.69
N LEU A 650 -6.89 16.73 15.20
CA LEU A 650 -7.66 17.92 14.83
C LEU A 650 -7.88 18.00 13.31
N PHE A 651 -8.95 18.67 12.91
CA PHE A 651 -9.14 19.16 11.55
C PHE A 651 -9.43 20.68 11.59
N PRO A 652 -8.53 21.55 11.09
CA PRO A 652 -7.28 21.23 10.37
C PRO A 652 -6.24 20.52 11.25
N GLN A 653 -5.31 19.84 10.58
CA GLN A 653 -4.18 19.19 11.23
C GLN A 653 -3.18 20.25 11.68
N ILE A 654 -2.63 20.10 12.88
CA ILE A 654 -1.72 21.08 13.45
C ILE A 654 -0.31 20.50 13.51
N PHE A 655 0.66 21.23 12.98
CA PHE A 655 2.08 20.89 13.07
C PHE A 655 2.81 21.98 13.82
N LEU A 656 3.74 21.57 14.69
CA LEU A 656 4.64 22.44 15.41
C LEU A 656 6.07 22.13 14.99
N GLU A 657 6.84 23.18 14.78
CA GLU A 657 8.26 23.13 14.45
C GLU A 657 9.03 24.00 15.44
N ALA A 658 10.14 23.48 15.95
CA ALA A 658 11.14 24.25 16.68
C ALA A 658 12.53 23.80 16.24
N ILE A 659 13.30 24.74 15.67
CA ILE A 659 14.61 24.47 15.08
C ILE A 659 15.59 25.55 15.58
N ASP A 660 16.78 25.15 16.02
CA ASP A 660 17.91 26.04 16.31
C ASP A 660 19.14 25.46 15.63
N PHE A 661 19.64 26.11 14.59
CA PHE A 661 20.85 25.67 13.89
C PHE A 661 21.72 26.85 13.43
N PRO A 662 23.05 26.67 13.35
CA PRO A 662 23.96 27.67 12.85
C PRO A 662 23.97 27.68 11.32
N VAL A 663 24.02 28.87 10.74
CA VAL A 663 24.17 29.07 9.29
C VAL A 663 25.48 29.81 9.07
N ASN A 664 26.31 29.32 8.16
CA ASN A 664 27.54 30.00 7.79
C ASN A 664 27.44 30.66 6.41
N TYR A 665 28.03 31.85 6.33
CA TYR A 665 27.97 32.73 5.17
C TYR A 665 29.38 33.15 4.77
N ARG A 666 29.75 33.02 3.49
CA ARG A 666 30.95 33.71 2.98
C ARG A 666 30.61 35.17 2.72
N TRP A 667 31.11 36.07 3.57
CA TRP A 667 30.61 37.44 3.66
C TRP A 667 31.40 38.47 2.85
N ASP A 668 32.69 38.23 2.61
CA ASP A 668 33.54 39.14 1.84
C ASP A 668 34.51 38.42 0.88
N ASN A 669 35.10 39.20 -0.04
CA ASN A 669 36.10 38.72 -1.00
C ASN A 669 37.40 38.22 -0.34
N ASN A 670 37.58 38.47 0.96
CA ASN A 670 38.73 38.03 1.75
C ASN A 670 38.46 36.70 2.48
N SER A 671 37.38 35.98 2.11
CA SER A 671 37.01 34.67 2.65
C SER A 671 36.59 34.67 4.13
N LYS A 672 36.12 35.80 4.69
CA LYS A 672 35.56 35.79 6.05
C LYS A 672 34.23 35.05 6.09
N ILE A 673 34.05 34.25 7.15
CA ILE A 673 32.84 33.46 7.39
C ILE A 673 32.04 34.12 8.52
N TYR A 674 30.83 34.58 8.21
CA TYR A 674 29.85 35.01 9.20
C TYR A 674 29.03 33.81 9.66
N TRP A 675 28.94 33.60 10.96
CA TRP A 675 28.06 32.60 11.57
C TRP A 675 26.86 33.27 12.19
N GLU A 676 25.69 32.85 11.74
CA GLU A 676 24.39 33.24 12.27
C GLU A 676 23.78 32.08 13.04
N ARG A 677 23.09 32.39 14.13
CA ARG A 677 22.16 31.47 14.78
C ARG A 677 20.78 31.70 14.16
N TYR A 678 20.25 30.66 13.52
CA TYR A 678 18.89 30.63 13.02
C TYR A 678 18.01 29.86 14.00
N LEU A 679 17.14 30.58 14.72
CA LEU A 679 16.16 29.99 15.63
C LEU A 679 14.76 30.17 15.05
N SER A 680 14.12 29.10 14.59
CA SER A 680 12.76 29.09 14.03
C SER A 680 11.78 28.38 14.95
N GLN A 681 10.61 28.97 15.12
CA GLN A 681 9.45 28.35 15.74
C GLN A 681 8.25 28.60 14.83
N ALA A 682 7.58 27.54 14.43
CA ALA A 682 6.45 27.65 13.51
C ALA A 682 5.28 26.75 13.91
N VAL A 683 4.09 27.24 13.58
CA VAL A 683 2.84 26.50 13.68
C VAL A 683 2.22 26.46 12.30
N TYR A 684 1.85 25.27 11.84
CA TYR A 684 1.17 25.05 10.56
C TYR A 684 -0.20 24.44 10.82
N ALA A 685 -1.20 24.89 10.06
CA ALA A 685 -2.53 24.31 9.99
C ALA A 685 -2.79 23.84 8.56
N SER A 686 -2.98 22.54 8.35
CA SER A 686 -3.23 21.94 7.04
C SER A 686 -4.67 21.48 6.87
N PHE A 687 -5.27 21.83 5.75
CA PHE A 687 -6.64 21.51 5.34
C PHE A 687 -6.60 20.60 4.10
N PRO A 688 -6.35 19.29 4.26
CA PRO A 688 -6.35 18.37 3.13
C PRO A 688 -7.77 18.14 2.60
N LYS A 689 -7.88 17.97 1.28
CA LYS A 689 -9.10 17.58 0.58
C LYS A 689 -8.75 16.57 -0.50
N TYR A 690 -9.46 15.44 -0.50
CA TYR A 690 -9.33 14.41 -1.52
C TYR A 690 -10.54 14.41 -2.44
N ALA A 691 -10.29 13.98 -3.68
CA ALA A 691 -11.31 13.74 -4.69
C ALA A 691 -12.25 14.95 -4.94
N LEU A 692 -11.70 16.18 -5.03
CA LEU A 692 -12.52 17.39 -5.21
C LEU A 692 -13.02 17.57 -6.65
N PHE A 693 -12.13 17.56 -7.66
CA PHE A 693 -12.52 17.71 -9.06
C PHE A 693 -12.52 16.37 -9.80
N SER A 694 -11.55 15.53 -9.49
CA SER A 694 -11.37 14.17 -9.97
C SER A 694 -10.99 13.26 -8.81
N GLU A 695 -11.25 11.98 -8.96
CA GLU A 695 -10.94 10.94 -7.98
C GLU A 695 -9.45 10.72 -7.68
N TYR A 696 -8.58 11.20 -8.56
CA TYR A 696 -7.13 11.12 -8.40
C TYR A 696 -6.56 12.33 -7.66
N ASP A 697 -7.38 13.37 -7.44
CA ASP A 697 -6.92 14.63 -6.89
C ASP A 697 -6.68 14.53 -5.38
N SER A 698 -5.55 15.07 -4.98
CA SER A 698 -5.25 15.46 -3.61
C SER A 698 -4.86 16.92 -3.59
N GLN A 699 -5.32 17.64 -2.58
CA GLN A 699 -4.94 19.03 -2.39
C GLN A 699 -4.91 19.38 -0.91
N ALA A 700 -4.11 20.37 -0.55
CA ALA A 700 -4.13 20.92 0.80
C ALA A 700 -3.89 22.43 0.75
N ILE A 701 -4.66 23.15 1.54
CA ILE A 701 -4.35 24.54 1.91
C ILE A 701 -3.61 24.49 3.24
N THR A 702 -2.48 25.19 3.33
CA THR A 702 -1.70 25.27 4.56
C THR A 702 -1.60 26.72 4.99
N CYS A 703 -1.99 27.02 6.21
CA CYS A 703 -1.72 28.32 6.83
C CYS A 703 -0.59 28.15 7.83
N SER A 704 0.30 29.13 7.96
CA SER A 704 1.36 29.08 8.97
C SER A 704 1.55 30.39 9.68
N PHE A 705 2.07 30.31 10.90
CA PHE A 705 2.70 31.42 11.61
C PHE A 705 4.13 30.99 11.96
N GLU A 706 5.11 31.83 11.65
CA GLU A 706 6.51 31.57 11.95
C GLU A 706 7.16 32.75 12.66
N ASN A 707 8.01 32.43 13.63
CA ASN A 707 8.83 33.36 14.37
C ASN A 707 10.28 32.90 14.25
N ILE A 708 11.06 33.63 13.47
CA ILE A 708 12.48 33.39 13.25
C ILE A 708 13.25 34.45 14.02
N ASN A 709 14.24 34.06 14.80
CA ASN A 709 15.13 34.97 15.51
C ASN A 709 16.55 34.82 14.95
N LEU A 710 17.02 35.88 14.29
CA LEU A 710 18.33 35.98 13.65
C LEU A 710 19.31 36.63 14.63
N ASN A 711 20.29 35.88 15.11
CA ASN A 711 21.36 36.41 15.96
C ASN A 711 22.73 36.07 15.39
N ASN A 712 23.73 36.88 15.69
CA ASN A 712 25.11 36.57 15.33
C ASN A 712 25.77 35.61 16.34
N ILE A 713 26.54 34.66 15.83
CA ILE A 713 27.47 33.83 16.60
C ILE A 713 28.88 34.45 16.56
N THR A 714 29.31 34.91 15.38
CA THR A 714 30.57 35.66 15.21
C THR A 714 30.43 37.13 15.60
N SER A 715 31.54 37.77 15.97
CA SER A 715 31.59 39.23 16.17
C SER A 715 31.26 39.99 14.87
N LEU A 716 30.45 41.04 15.00
CA LEU A 716 30.02 41.88 13.88
C LEU A 716 31.06 42.94 13.49
N ASP A 717 31.97 43.31 14.42
CA ASP A 717 32.94 44.40 14.25
C ASP A 717 33.95 44.14 13.12
N ALA A 718 34.05 42.89 12.67
CA ALA A 718 34.99 42.45 11.65
C ALA A 718 34.37 42.31 10.24
N LEU A 719 33.08 42.61 10.07
CA LEU A 719 32.36 42.43 8.79
C LEU A 719 32.29 43.75 8.00
N THR A 720 32.44 43.64 6.67
CA THR A 720 32.36 44.79 5.74
C THR A 720 30.96 45.39 5.63
N ALA A 721 29.93 44.60 5.90
CA ALA A 721 28.53 45.01 6.03
C ALA A 721 27.91 44.34 7.27
N ILE A 722 27.04 45.04 7.99
CA ILE A 722 26.41 44.50 9.21
C ILE A 722 25.22 43.61 8.81
N PRO A 723 25.20 42.33 9.20
CA PRO A 723 24.07 41.43 8.95
C PRO A 723 22.81 41.88 9.71
N ALA A 724 21.64 41.57 9.15
CA ALA A 724 20.34 41.80 9.75
C ALA A 724 20.14 40.93 11.00
N THR A 725 19.95 41.52 12.18
CA THR A 725 19.66 40.78 13.42
C THR A 725 18.30 41.18 13.95
N GLY A 726 17.59 40.26 14.59
CA GLY A 726 16.28 40.54 15.18
C GLY A 726 15.27 39.45 14.93
N ASN A 727 14.00 39.77 15.18
CA ASN A 727 12.88 38.86 14.97
C ASN A 727 12.27 39.06 13.59
N VAL A 728 12.13 37.99 12.83
CA VAL A 728 11.39 37.92 11.57
C VAL A 728 10.12 37.13 11.84
N ARG A 729 8.98 37.82 11.85
CA ARG A 729 7.67 37.20 12.15
C ARG A 729 6.74 37.32 10.96
N GLY A 730 6.11 36.21 10.60
CA GLY A 730 5.29 36.17 9.42
C GLY A 730 4.16 35.14 9.46
N VAL A 731 3.23 35.34 8.54
CA VAL A 731 2.16 34.39 8.23
C VAL A 731 2.37 33.83 6.83
N GLY A 732 2.11 32.54 6.67
CA GLY A 732 2.22 31.84 5.39
C GLY A 732 0.87 31.32 4.90
N LEU A 733 0.72 31.29 3.58
CA LEU A 733 -0.34 30.57 2.89
C LEU A 733 0.29 29.69 1.81
N GLY A 734 0.05 28.39 1.90
CA GLY A 734 0.45 27.39 0.93
C GLY A 734 -0.75 26.73 0.27
N TYR A 735 -0.61 26.35 -0.99
CA TYR A 735 -1.55 25.49 -1.70
C TYR A 735 -0.76 24.39 -2.41
N SER A 736 -1.15 23.14 -2.16
CA SER A 736 -0.63 21.97 -2.86
C SER A 736 -1.77 21.29 -3.62
N TYR A 737 -1.47 20.80 -4.82
CA TYR A 737 -2.36 20.00 -5.64
C TYR A 737 -1.56 18.91 -6.31
N SER A 738 -2.06 17.68 -6.34
CA SER A 738 -1.49 16.58 -7.08
C SER A 738 -2.58 15.69 -7.61
N ASN A 739 -2.52 15.40 -8.91
CA ASN A 739 -3.25 14.30 -9.55
C ASN A 739 -2.30 13.35 -10.29
N SER A 740 -1.01 13.39 -9.92
CA SER A 740 0.03 12.62 -10.58
C SER A 740 -0.16 11.11 -10.37
N ARG A 741 0.13 10.37 -11.44
CA ARG A 741 -0.26 8.97 -11.60
C ARG A 741 0.98 8.09 -11.70
N THR A 742 1.02 7.03 -10.89
CA THR A 742 2.12 6.05 -10.84
C THR A 742 1.55 4.62 -10.86
N TYR A 743 2.16 3.75 -11.65
CA TYR A 743 1.87 2.32 -11.74
C TYR A 743 3.00 1.52 -11.07
N ALA A 744 2.81 0.21 -10.86
CA ALA A 744 3.82 -0.61 -10.16
C ALA A 744 5.13 -0.76 -10.97
N VAL A 745 5.05 -0.72 -12.30
CA VAL A 745 6.22 -0.73 -13.20
C VAL A 745 6.84 0.66 -13.41
N SER A 746 6.23 1.73 -12.90
CA SER A 746 6.70 3.09 -13.14
C SER A 746 8.05 3.38 -12.48
N ILE A 747 8.90 4.14 -13.17
CA ILE A 747 10.18 4.65 -12.63
C ILE A 747 10.03 6.04 -11.99
N SER A 748 8.94 6.73 -12.32
CA SER A 748 8.49 8.03 -11.79
C SER A 748 7.00 8.20 -12.10
N PRO A 749 6.32 9.26 -11.63
CA PRO A 749 5.00 9.59 -12.14
C PRO A 749 4.99 9.66 -13.68
N GLU A 750 3.91 9.16 -14.28
CA GLU A 750 3.78 8.94 -15.73
C GLU A 750 2.77 9.89 -16.39
N ASP A 751 1.80 10.40 -15.63
CA ASP A 751 0.82 11.38 -16.10
C ASP A 751 0.36 12.28 -14.95
N GLY A 752 -0.22 13.43 -15.26
CA GLY A 752 -0.76 14.39 -14.31
C GLY A 752 0.21 15.50 -13.93
N ILE A 753 -0.14 16.23 -12.87
CA ILE A 753 0.59 17.41 -12.39
C ILE A 753 0.72 17.37 -10.87
N ASP A 754 1.88 17.77 -10.37
CA ASP A 754 2.11 18.19 -8.99
C ASP A 754 2.34 19.71 -8.97
N LEU A 755 1.58 20.45 -8.19
CA LEU A 755 1.65 21.90 -8.05
C LEU A 755 1.80 22.29 -6.59
N TYR A 756 2.74 23.19 -6.32
CA TYR A 756 2.94 23.80 -5.02
C TYR A 756 3.07 25.32 -5.17
N LEU A 757 2.23 26.05 -4.44
CA LEU A 757 2.25 27.50 -4.33
C LEU A 757 2.48 27.86 -2.88
N SER A 758 3.32 28.85 -2.61
CA SER A 758 3.51 29.38 -1.25
C SER A 758 3.72 30.88 -1.28
N SER A 759 3.12 31.56 -0.31
CA SER A 759 3.28 32.98 -0.04
C SER A 759 3.50 33.19 1.44
N LYS A 760 4.62 33.83 1.82
CA LYS A 760 4.94 34.17 3.21
C LYS A 760 5.05 35.68 3.36
N PHE A 761 4.31 36.24 4.31
CA PHE A 761 4.21 37.66 4.57
C PHE A 761 4.82 37.99 5.92
N TYR A 762 5.91 38.75 5.93
CA TYR A 762 6.57 39.24 7.14
C TYR A 762 6.29 40.73 7.27
N SER A 763 5.90 41.16 8.46
CA SER A 763 5.44 42.53 8.67
C SER A 763 5.75 43.03 10.07
N LYS A 764 6.18 44.29 10.17
CA LYS A 764 6.31 45.01 11.44
C LYS A 764 5.02 45.01 12.27
N ALA A 765 3.85 44.94 11.63
CA ALA A 765 2.57 44.82 12.31
C ALA A 765 2.40 43.48 13.08
N LEU A 766 3.15 42.44 12.71
CA LEU A 766 3.19 41.14 13.40
C LEU A 766 4.31 41.09 14.46
N GLY A 767 4.97 42.22 14.75
CA GLY A 767 6.12 42.30 15.65
C GLY A 767 7.42 41.77 15.04
N SER A 768 7.52 41.77 13.70
CA SER A 768 8.76 41.55 12.97
C SER A 768 9.60 42.84 12.96
N ASP A 769 10.92 42.75 12.99
CA ASP A 769 11.83 43.88 12.77
C ASP A 769 11.90 44.24 11.27
N TYR A 770 11.49 43.31 10.41
CA TYR A 770 11.57 43.42 8.96
C TYR A 770 10.21 43.22 8.26
N SER A 771 10.02 43.90 7.13
CA SER A 771 8.83 43.79 6.29
C SER A 771 9.17 43.37 4.87
N PHE A 772 8.86 42.13 4.51
CA PHE A 772 9.02 41.58 3.17
C PHE A 772 8.02 40.46 2.89
N THR A 773 7.90 40.05 1.64
CA THR A 773 7.00 38.98 1.20
C THR A 773 7.73 38.06 0.25
N ASN A 774 7.60 36.76 0.47
CA ASN A 774 8.16 35.71 -0.36
C ASN A 774 7.05 34.97 -1.09
N TYR A 775 7.24 34.76 -2.39
CA TYR A 775 6.40 33.92 -3.21
C TYR A 775 7.26 32.80 -3.79
N SER A 776 6.70 31.59 -3.84
CA SER A 776 7.29 30.47 -4.57
C SER A 776 6.23 29.66 -5.29
N ILE A 777 6.57 29.19 -6.47
CA ILE A 777 5.79 28.24 -7.26
C ILE A 777 6.70 27.08 -7.64
N SER A 778 6.19 25.87 -7.55
CA SER A 778 6.80 24.67 -8.11
C SER A 778 5.73 23.86 -8.84
N SER A 779 6.03 23.40 -10.04
CA SER A 779 5.13 22.59 -10.85
C SER A 779 5.91 21.44 -11.48
N ASN A 780 5.38 20.23 -11.43
CA ASN A 780 5.89 19.08 -12.17
C ASN A 780 4.76 18.51 -13.01
N GLN A 781 4.92 18.50 -14.33
CA GLN A 781 3.96 17.93 -15.27
C GLN A 781 4.57 16.67 -15.89
N TYR A 782 3.78 15.61 -15.98
CA TYR A 782 4.20 14.34 -16.56
C TYR A 782 3.32 14.04 -17.76
N LEU A 783 3.96 13.79 -18.91
CA LEU A 783 3.27 13.53 -20.16
C LEU A 783 3.66 12.14 -20.66
N PRO A 784 2.70 11.20 -20.80
CA PRO A 784 2.98 9.89 -21.34
C PRO A 784 3.35 10.01 -22.83
N THR A 785 4.29 9.18 -23.28
CA THR A 785 4.65 9.09 -24.69
C THR A 785 3.98 7.88 -25.36
N PRO A 786 4.03 7.74 -26.71
CA PRO A 786 3.52 6.54 -27.38
C PRO A 786 4.26 5.24 -27.01
N VAL A 787 5.46 5.34 -26.42
CA VAL A 787 6.20 4.18 -25.90
C VAL A 787 5.79 3.98 -24.44
N PRO A 788 5.26 2.80 -24.06
CA PRO A 788 4.81 2.55 -22.69
C PRO A 788 5.90 2.85 -21.65
N HIS A 789 5.53 3.53 -20.57
CA HIS A 789 6.41 3.89 -19.45
C HIS A 789 7.57 4.85 -19.78
N HIS A 790 7.65 5.37 -21.00
CA HIS A 790 8.55 6.47 -21.34
C HIS A 790 7.81 7.79 -21.18
N ILE A 791 8.41 8.70 -20.39
CA ILE A 791 7.74 9.89 -19.88
C ILE A 791 8.52 11.14 -20.28
N LEU A 792 7.80 12.15 -20.74
CA LEU A 792 8.32 13.51 -20.84
C LEU A 792 7.88 14.27 -19.58
N ALA A 793 8.84 14.60 -18.72
CA ALA A 793 8.59 15.33 -17.49
C ALA A 793 9.05 16.78 -17.63
N PHE A 794 8.21 17.71 -17.21
CA PHE A 794 8.50 19.14 -17.24
C PHE A 794 8.36 19.72 -15.83
N SER A 795 9.47 20.22 -15.29
CA SER A 795 9.55 20.74 -13.93
C SER A 795 9.89 22.22 -13.96
N GLU A 796 9.10 23.03 -13.24
CA GLU A 796 9.29 24.47 -13.13
C GLU A 796 9.36 24.86 -11.66
N THR A 797 10.28 25.76 -11.32
CA THR A 797 10.35 26.36 -9.99
C THR A 797 10.65 27.83 -10.14
N GLY A 798 9.87 28.67 -9.48
CA GLY A 798 10.04 30.12 -9.47
C GLY A 798 9.94 30.68 -8.06
N PHE A 799 10.69 31.75 -7.79
CA PHE A 799 10.62 32.45 -6.52
C PHE A 799 10.77 33.95 -6.69
N LEU A 800 10.19 34.71 -5.76
CA LEU A 800 10.21 36.17 -5.74
C LEU A 800 10.17 36.68 -4.30
N SER A 801 11.04 37.61 -3.94
CA SER A 801 10.96 38.40 -2.71
C SER A 801 10.68 39.85 -3.06
N ARG A 802 9.80 40.48 -2.29
CA ARG A 802 9.50 41.91 -2.37
C ARG A 802 9.54 42.53 -0.97
N GLY A 803 10.04 43.75 -0.86
CA GLY A 803 10.17 44.47 0.41
C GLY A 803 11.63 44.61 0.84
N GLU A 804 11.83 44.78 2.15
CA GLU A 804 13.16 44.92 2.75
C GLU A 804 14.02 43.70 2.41
N GLN A 805 15.20 43.93 1.83
CA GLN A 805 16.17 42.88 1.58
C GLN A 805 17.06 42.78 2.82
N LEU A 806 17.17 41.58 3.39
CA LEU A 806 18.12 41.31 4.46
C LEU A 806 19.51 41.24 3.83
N SER A 807 20.54 41.79 4.46
CA SER A 807 21.91 41.68 3.94
C SER A 807 22.31 40.21 3.73
N GLN A 808 21.80 39.31 4.57
CA GLN A 808 21.92 37.86 4.44
C GLN A 808 21.28 37.30 3.17
N SER A 809 20.28 37.95 2.58
CA SER A 809 19.63 37.49 1.34
C SER A 809 20.54 37.61 0.12
N ASP A 810 21.60 38.43 0.18
CA ASP A 810 22.66 38.47 -0.83
C ASP A 810 23.55 37.22 -0.77
N PHE A 811 23.50 36.49 0.36
CA PHE A 811 24.39 35.38 0.69
C PHE A 811 23.66 34.06 1.00
N THR A 812 22.33 34.03 1.17
CA THR A 812 21.58 32.82 1.53
C THR A 812 20.14 32.73 1.03
N TRP A 813 19.70 31.46 0.94
CA TRP A 813 18.34 30.93 0.77
C TRP A 813 17.72 30.93 -0.62
N ARG A 814 18.40 31.40 -1.66
CA ARG A 814 17.84 31.42 -3.03
C ARG A 814 18.77 30.83 -4.07
N TYR A 815 19.41 29.73 -3.69
CA TYR A 815 20.21 28.95 -4.62
C TYR A 815 19.29 28.22 -5.57
N LEU A 816 19.27 28.70 -6.82
CA LEU A 816 18.68 27.93 -7.90
C LEU A 816 19.75 26.96 -8.41
N THR A 817 19.68 25.70 -7.99
CA THR A 817 20.65 24.70 -8.44
C THR A 817 20.34 24.28 -9.89
N LEU A 818 21.35 24.45 -10.75
CA LEU A 818 21.35 24.01 -12.14
C LEU A 818 22.46 22.96 -12.31
N ARG A 819 22.15 21.80 -12.90
CA ARG A 819 23.15 20.76 -13.14
C ARG A 819 24.23 21.30 -14.09
N GLY A 820 25.50 20.96 -13.87
CA GLY A 820 26.62 21.49 -14.66
C GLY A 820 27.07 22.91 -14.28
N TYR A 821 26.62 23.43 -13.13
CA TYR A 821 27.08 24.68 -12.53
C TYR A 821 27.40 24.46 -11.03
N PRO A 822 28.29 25.28 -10.42
CA PRO A 822 28.49 25.28 -8.97
C PRO A 822 27.18 25.54 -8.21
N THR A 823 26.98 24.88 -7.06
CA THR A 823 25.71 24.96 -6.29
C THR A 823 25.36 26.38 -5.85
N THR A 824 26.36 27.22 -5.63
CA THR A 824 26.22 28.62 -5.22
C THR A 824 26.23 29.61 -6.38
N TYR A 825 26.20 29.14 -7.64
CA TYR A 825 26.40 30.00 -8.81
C TYR A 825 25.22 30.96 -9.05
N PHE A 826 23.98 30.48 -8.86
CA PHE A 826 22.77 31.30 -8.99
C PHE A 826 22.27 31.73 -7.62
N SER A 827 22.35 33.02 -7.32
CA SER A 827 21.71 33.66 -6.18
C SER A 827 20.92 34.90 -6.65
N GLY A 828 19.88 35.27 -5.91
CA GLY A 828 19.05 36.42 -6.27
C GLY A 828 17.79 36.54 -5.45
N SER A 829 17.16 37.71 -5.41
CA SER A 829 15.86 37.91 -4.75
C SER A 829 14.67 37.46 -5.61
N LYS A 830 14.88 37.22 -6.91
CA LYS A 830 13.93 36.58 -7.82
C LYS A 830 14.64 35.70 -8.83
N GLY A 831 13.98 34.63 -9.28
CA GLY A 831 14.57 33.68 -10.20
C GLY A 831 13.63 32.54 -10.54
N GLY A 832 14.07 31.69 -11.46
CA GLY A 832 13.36 30.47 -11.78
C GLY A 832 14.18 29.50 -12.62
N LYS A 833 13.80 28.22 -12.55
CA LYS A 833 14.32 27.12 -13.35
C LYS A 833 13.17 26.42 -14.06
N ALA A 834 13.41 26.01 -15.29
CA ALA A 834 12.63 25.01 -15.99
C ALA A 834 13.55 23.84 -16.38
N THR A 835 13.03 22.63 -16.30
CA THR A 835 13.73 21.39 -16.60
C THR A 835 12.82 20.52 -17.46
N LEU A 836 13.33 20.09 -18.62
CA LEU A 836 12.69 19.08 -19.46
C LEU A 836 13.48 17.77 -19.31
N GLU A 837 12.81 16.68 -18.96
CA GLU A 837 13.42 15.34 -18.86
C GLU A 837 12.68 14.32 -19.71
N TYR A 838 13.43 13.52 -20.47
CA TYR A 838 12.93 12.29 -21.09
C TYR A 838 13.40 11.11 -20.23
N ARG A 839 12.45 10.43 -19.57
CA ARG A 839 12.71 9.34 -18.63
C ARG A 839 12.29 8.02 -19.26
N PHE A 840 13.10 6.97 -19.10
CA PHE A 840 12.84 5.67 -19.70
C PHE A 840 13.35 4.51 -18.82
N PRO A 841 12.59 3.41 -18.70
CA PRO A 841 13.07 2.20 -18.06
C PRO A 841 14.16 1.55 -18.91
N VAL A 842 15.14 0.91 -18.25
CA VAL A 842 16.19 0.12 -18.91
C VAL A 842 15.98 -1.37 -18.66
N ALA A 843 15.76 -1.75 -17.41
CA ALA A 843 15.49 -3.14 -17.03
C ALA A 843 14.79 -3.25 -15.67
N TYR A 844 13.96 -4.27 -15.51
CA TYR A 844 13.43 -4.74 -14.22
C TYR A 844 14.21 -6.01 -13.85
N MET A 845 15.08 -5.90 -12.84
CA MET A 845 16.05 -6.97 -12.54
C MET A 845 15.50 -7.99 -11.54
N GLU A 846 14.84 -7.50 -10.49
CA GLU A 846 14.30 -8.31 -9.37
C GLU A 846 15.25 -9.41 -8.86
N ASN A 847 16.53 -9.06 -8.71
CA ASN A 847 17.59 -9.97 -8.29
C ASN A 847 18.41 -9.33 -7.16
N GLY A 848 19.25 -10.06 -6.44
CA GLY A 848 20.01 -9.53 -5.31
C GLY A 848 21.41 -10.11 -5.17
N LEU A 849 22.26 -9.41 -4.39
CA LEU A 849 23.59 -9.90 -4.01
C LEU A 849 23.54 -10.94 -2.87
N SER A 850 22.36 -11.16 -2.27
CA SER A 850 22.03 -12.15 -1.23
C SER A 850 20.50 -12.12 -0.95
N TYR A 851 20.00 -13.00 -0.09
CA TYR A 851 18.59 -13.21 0.20
C TYR A 851 17.94 -12.17 1.16
N GLY A 852 18.62 -11.11 1.61
CA GLY A 852 18.04 -10.25 2.65
C GLY A 852 18.63 -8.86 2.92
N LEU A 853 19.52 -8.29 2.10
CA LEU A 853 20.05 -6.93 2.37
C LEU A 853 19.68 -5.90 1.30
N THR A 854 19.99 -6.20 0.03
CA THR A 854 19.82 -5.25 -1.07
C THR A 854 19.48 -6.03 -2.34
N PHE A 855 18.30 -5.76 -2.85
CA PHE A 855 17.79 -6.27 -4.11
C PHE A 855 17.84 -5.16 -5.15
N PHE A 856 18.30 -5.48 -6.35
CA PHE A 856 18.20 -4.62 -7.51
C PHE A 856 16.78 -4.72 -8.06
N ASP A 857 16.03 -3.64 -7.96
CA ASP A 857 14.64 -3.56 -8.42
C ASP A 857 14.60 -3.19 -9.90
N ARG A 858 15.00 -1.96 -10.24
CA ARG A 858 14.96 -1.46 -11.63
C ARG A 858 16.12 -0.54 -11.97
N ALA A 859 16.59 -0.63 -13.21
CA ALA A 859 17.50 0.30 -13.84
C ALA A 859 16.72 1.21 -14.79
N PHE A 860 17.04 2.50 -14.78
CA PHE A 860 16.35 3.48 -15.62
C PHE A 860 17.27 4.64 -15.98
N GLY A 861 17.02 5.24 -17.13
CA GLY A 861 17.78 6.37 -17.64
C GLY A 861 16.92 7.62 -17.74
N LYS A 862 17.58 8.76 -17.78
CA LYS A 862 16.95 10.00 -18.26
C LYS A 862 17.94 10.89 -18.98
N PHE A 863 17.43 11.61 -19.97
CA PHE A 863 18.09 12.79 -20.53
C PHE A 863 17.41 14.03 -19.98
N PHE A 864 18.17 15.08 -19.72
CA PHE A 864 17.61 16.34 -19.23
C PHE A 864 18.18 17.55 -19.97
N PHE A 865 17.38 18.60 -20.00
CA PHE A 865 17.75 19.95 -20.40
C PHE A 865 17.22 20.93 -19.37
N ASP A 866 18.11 21.67 -18.73
CA ASP A 866 17.76 22.67 -17.73
C ASP A 866 17.98 24.09 -18.28
N VAL A 867 17.11 25.01 -17.89
CA VAL A 867 17.25 26.45 -18.12
C VAL A 867 16.94 27.16 -16.81
N GLY A 868 17.83 28.02 -16.33
CA GLY A 868 17.58 28.73 -15.08
C GLY A 868 18.42 29.98 -14.91
N GLY A 869 17.94 30.86 -14.04
CA GLY A 869 18.66 32.07 -13.66
C GLY A 869 18.00 32.80 -12.49
N SER A 870 18.77 33.68 -11.87
CA SER A 870 18.35 34.51 -10.75
C SER A 870 18.96 35.90 -10.86
N THR A 871 18.32 36.88 -10.21
CA THR A 871 18.83 38.25 -10.11
C THR A 871 18.35 38.93 -8.83
N PHE A 872 19.05 40.00 -8.42
CA PHE A 872 18.66 40.85 -7.30
C PHE A 872 17.89 42.09 -7.75
N GLY A 873 17.05 42.61 -6.85
CA GLY A 873 16.44 43.96 -6.93
C GLY A 873 15.57 44.25 -8.18
N ASN A 874 15.69 45.48 -8.68
CA ASN A 874 14.87 46.05 -9.76
C ASN A 874 15.29 45.62 -11.17
N VAL A 875 16.34 44.81 -11.32
CA VAL A 875 16.82 44.33 -12.63
C VAL A 875 15.70 43.57 -13.34
N SER A 876 15.25 44.04 -14.50
CA SER A 876 14.10 43.42 -15.21
C SER A 876 14.47 42.14 -15.94
N ASN A 877 15.71 42.01 -16.42
CA ASN A 877 16.17 40.89 -17.24
C ASN A 877 16.94 39.88 -16.39
N ILE A 878 16.51 38.62 -16.41
CA ILE A 878 17.23 37.48 -15.82
C ILE A 878 18.05 36.83 -16.92
N TYR A 879 19.37 36.72 -16.73
CA TYR A 879 20.20 35.91 -17.63
C TYR A 879 19.91 34.43 -17.36
N LEU A 880 19.45 33.72 -18.39
CA LEU A 880 19.13 32.31 -18.31
C LEU A 880 20.31 31.49 -18.81
N SER A 881 20.89 30.70 -17.91
CA SER A 881 21.91 29.71 -18.24
C SER A 881 21.27 28.36 -18.55
N LYS A 882 21.94 27.57 -19.37
CA LYS A 882 21.45 26.30 -19.90
C LYS A 882 22.39 25.17 -19.54
N SER A 883 21.83 24.00 -19.28
CA SER A 883 22.61 22.78 -19.20
C SER A 883 21.88 21.59 -19.79
N ALA A 884 22.64 20.57 -20.16
CA ALA A 884 22.10 19.30 -20.59
C ALA A 884 22.93 18.15 -20.04
N GLY A 885 22.33 16.97 -20.02
CA GLY A 885 23.04 15.78 -19.58
C GLY A 885 22.20 14.52 -19.61
N GLY A 886 22.80 13.47 -19.07
CA GLY A 886 22.19 12.15 -18.95
C GLY A 886 22.48 11.56 -17.58
N GLU A 887 21.52 10.83 -17.04
CA GLU A 887 21.64 10.06 -15.80
C GLU A 887 21.24 8.61 -16.08
N ILE A 888 21.98 7.68 -15.48
CA ILE A 888 21.57 6.29 -15.31
C ILE A 888 21.42 6.01 -13.82
N SER A 889 20.30 5.40 -13.45
CA SER A 889 19.94 5.15 -12.07
C SER A 889 19.62 3.67 -11.85
N LEU A 890 19.98 3.19 -10.67
CA LEU A 890 19.70 1.85 -10.17
C LEU A 890 18.91 1.98 -8.87
N SER A 891 17.64 1.58 -8.92
CA SER A 891 16.80 1.41 -7.74
C SER A 891 17.12 0.10 -7.05
N THR A 892 17.26 0.18 -5.74
CA THR A 892 17.47 -0.96 -4.87
C THR A 892 16.41 -0.99 -3.79
N VAL A 893 15.96 -2.18 -3.41
CA VAL A 893 15.05 -2.43 -2.29
C VAL A 893 15.84 -3.17 -1.23
N ASN A 894 15.99 -2.58 -0.05
CA ASN A 894 16.73 -3.24 1.02
C ASN A 894 15.88 -4.27 1.77
N GLY A 895 16.47 -5.11 2.63
CA GLY A 895 15.84 -6.22 3.38
C GLY A 895 14.58 -5.90 4.19
N PHE A 896 14.22 -4.63 4.29
CA PHE A 896 12.96 -4.17 4.83
C PHE A 896 11.82 -4.09 3.79
N GLY A 897 12.10 -4.14 2.49
CA GLY A 897 11.10 -3.86 1.46
C GLY A 897 10.54 -2.43 1.45
N TYR A 898 10.94 -1.56 2.39
CA TYR A 898 10.25 -0.30 2.70
C TYR A 898 10.93 0.97 2.18
N VAL A 899 12.26 0.96 1.99
CA VAL A 899 12.99 2.17 1.54
C VAL A 899 13.81 1.86 0.31
N PRO A 900 13.37 2.33 -0.86
CA PRO A 900 14.17 2.23 -2.05
C PRO A 900 15.36 3.21 -1.96
N ILE A 901 16.57 2.71 -2.16
CA ILE A 901 17.74 3.55 -2.40
C ILE A 901 18.01 3.55 -3.90
N VAL A 902 18.09 4.74 -4.46
CA VAL A 902 18.42 4.95 -5.86
C VAL A 902 19.83 5.51 -5.96
N LEU A 903 20.69 4.72 -6.58
CA LEU A 903 22.05 5.09 -6.93
C LEU A 903 22.02 5.69 -8.33
N THR A 904 22.59 6.88 -8.52
CA THR A 904 22.56 7.60 -9.79
C THR A 904 23.97 7.97 -10.21
N LEU A 905 24.33 7.63 -11.44
CA LEU A 905 25.52 8.15 -12.10
C LEU A 905 25.06 9.13 -13.17
N GLY A 906 25.50 10.38 -13.05
CA GLY A 906 25.06 11.46 -13.92
C GLY A 906 26.23 12.23 -14.51
N TYR A 907 26.05 12.71 -15.74
CA TYR A 907 26.94 13.67 -16.38
C TYR A 907 26.13 14.88 -16.85
N ALA A 908 26.57 16.08 -16.48
CA ALA A 908 25.95 17.34 -16.85
C ALA A 908 26.98 18.28 -17.48
N VAL A 909 26.55 19.10 -18.44
CA VAL A 909 27.38 20.14 -19.05
C VAL A 909 26.62 21.46 -19.01
N GLY A 910 27.19 22.46 -18.32
CA GLY A 910 26.75 23.85 -18.45
C GLY A 910 27.22 24.48 -19.77
N MET A 911 26.32 25.16 -20.49
CA MET A 911 26.56 25.66 -21.85
C MET A 911 26.87 27.16 -21.91
N ASP A 912 26.63 27.87 -20.81
CA ASP A 912 26.86 29.31 -20.64
C ASP A 912 28.06 29.59 -19.72
N PRO A 913 28.57 30.83 -19.62
CA PRO A 913 29.67 31.17 -18.73
C PRO A 913 29.42 30.68 -17.29
N GLY A 914 30.48 30.13 -16.67
CA GLY A 914 30.42 29.48 -15.36
C GLY A 914 29.93 28.03 -15.40
N GLY A 915 29.56 27.52 -16.57
CA GLY A 915 29.22 26.12 -16.79
C GLY A 915 30.45 25.22 -16.81
N GLU A 916 30.30 24.02 -16.25
CA GLU A 916 31.32 22.97 -16.21
C GLU A 916 30.75 21.61 -16.64
N GLY A 917 31.61 20.77 -17.20
CA GLY A 917 31.32 19.36 -17.41
C GLY A 917 31.53 18.60 -16.09
N LYS A 918 30.46 18.09 -15.49
CA LYS A 918 30.48 17.46 -14.18
C LYS A 918 29.95 16.04 -14.23
N LEU A 919 30.81 15.08 -13.88
CA LEU A 919 30.40 13.74 -13.50
C LEU A 919 30.06 13.75 -12.00
N TYR A 920 28.94 13.17 -11.61
CA TYR A 920 28.51 13.11 -10.22
C TYR A 920 27.87 11.77 -9.87
N PHE A 921 27.92 11.43 -8.59
CA PHE A 921 27.26 10.25 -8.05
C PHE A 921 26.22 10.67 -7.00
N GLY A 922 24.97 10.30 -7.23
CA GLY A 922 23.86 10.59 -6.33
C GLY A 922 23.42 9.35 -5.59
N ILE A 923 23.16 9.49 -4.30
CA ILE A 923 22.37 8.53 -3.52
C ILE A 923 21.12 9.26 -3.08
N SER A 924 19.96 8.78 -3.52
CA SER A 924 18.67 9.30 -3.05
C SER A 924 17.81 8.18 -2.52
N SER A 925 17.08 8.41 -1.45
CA SER A 925 15.90 7.59 -1.17
C SER A 925 14.67 8.32 -1.68
N TYR A 926 13.74 7.56 -2.24
CA TYR A 926 12.37 8.02 -2.36
C TYR A 926 11.69 7.57 -1.08
N GLY A 927 11.01 8.47 -0.38
CA GLY A 927 9.92 8.02 0.48
C GLY A 927 8.98 7.25 -0.42
N GLN A 928 8.98 5.92 -0.33
CA GLN A 928 8.03 5.13 -1.10
C GLN A 928 6.66 5.57 -0.59
N LYS A 929 5.79 6.07 -1.49
CA LYS A 929 4.35 5.94 -1.27
C LYS A 929 4.16 4.46 -0.94
N ILE A 930 3.91 4.14 0.34
CA ILE A 930 3.35 2.83 0.66
C ILE A 930 1.97 2.87 0.00
N THR A 931 1.88 2.33 -1.20
CA THR A 931 0.63 2.22 -1.95
C THR A 931 -0.22 1.14 -1.28
N LYS A 932 -0.86 1.52 -0.18
CA LYS A 932 -2.10 0.96 0.37
C LYS A 932 -2.83 2.11 1.08
N GLY A 933 -3.76 2.77 0.37
CA GLY A 933 -4.58 3.87 0.90
C GLY A 933 -3.89 5.23 0.80
N GLY A 934 -4.26 6.02 -0.23
CA GLY A 934 -3.50 7.17 -0.70
C GLY A 934 -3.40 8.37 0.26
N VAL A 935 -2.19 8.94 0.27
CA VAL A 935 -1.91 10.39 0.26
C VAL A 935 -0.61 10.60 -0.54
N PRO A 936 -0.56 11.53 -1.52
CA PRO A 936 0.67 11.91 -2.19
C PRO A 936 1.52 12.91 -1.40
N GLY A 937 2.81 12.60 -1.28
CA GLY A 937 3.84 13.54 -0.84
C GLY A 937 5.21 12.93 -1.08
N ASP A 938 5.87 13.29 -2.18
CA ASP A 938 7.26 12.89 -2.44
C ASP A 938 8.18 13.75 -1.58
N ALA A 939 8.65 13.21 -0.45
CA ALA A 939 9.86 13.71 0.19
C ALA A 939 11.05 13.00 -0.46
N LYS A 940 11.58 13.57 -1.54
CA LYS A 940 12.85 13.12 -2.12
C LYS A 940 14.00 13.69 -1.29
N ARG A 941 14.75 12.82 -0.60
CA ARG A 941 16.03 13.20 0.02
C ARG A 941 17.17 12.66 -0.82
N SER A 942 18.05 13.54 -1.28
CA SER A 942 19.21 13.19 -2.10
C SER A 942 20.49 13.72 -1.48
N ILE A 943 21.49 12.86 -1.32
CA ILE A 943 22.88 13.23 -1.05
C ILE A 943 23.62 13.07 -2.38
N VAL A 944 24.15 14.17 -2.90
CA VAL A 944 25.01 14.15 -4.10
C VAL A 944 26.45 14.22 -3.60
N LEU A 945 27.23 13.18 -3.91
CA LEU A 945 28.66 13.08 -3.58
C LEU A 945 29.51 13.51 -4.77
#